data_AF-A0A9P7QFI2-F1
#
_entry.id   AF-A0A9P7QFI2-F1
#
_cell.length_a   1.000
_cell.length_b   1.000
_cell.length_c   1.000
_cell.angle_alpha   90.00
_cell.angle_beta   90.00
_cell.angle_gamma   90.00
#
_symmetry.space_group_name_H-M   'P 1'
#
loop_
_entity.id
_entity.type
_entity.pdbx_description
1 polymer ?
#
loop_
_entity_poly.entity_id
_entity_poly.type
_entity_poly.pdbx_seq_one_letter_code
_entity_poly.pdbx_strand_id
1 'polypeptide(L)'
;MAYNSLGHGHGPDHDQDPVHEYTGAHPMQDLPAGGNYHIPPEDHDEDARGYLLNEPSGHDYDHDRLGAPTPPQRPVSTYSLTESYAPGASDHPPAGSGGFADGGFAAYTQNQGFGGPYDRPLSTIGDEEESWMLRQQQPGGFSKGGGLKRYNTRKVKLVQGSVLSIDYPVPSAVKNAIDPRYRDVEGGNEEFVKMRYTAATCDPNDFTLKNGYDLRPRMYNRHTELLIAITYYNEDKVLLSRTLHGVMQNVRDIVNLKKSTFWNKGGPAWQKIVVCLVFDGIEKADKNTLDVLATVGIYQDGVIKKDVDGKETVAHIFEYTSQLSVTPNQQLIQPTHDTSSDLSPVQFIFCLKQKNSKKINSHRWLFNAFGRILNPEVTILIDAGTKPSPRSLLALWEGFYNDKDLGGACGEIHAMLGKGGKKLFNPLVAVQNFEYKISNILDKPLESSFGYVSVLPGAFSAYRFRAIMGRPLEQYFHGDHTLSKILGKKGIDGMNIFKKNMFLAEDRILCFELVAKAGQKWHLTYIKAAKGETDVPEGAAEFISQRRRWLNGSFAASLYSLMHFGRLYKSGHNLARMFFFHIQMLYNVLNVIFSWFSLASYYLTTTVIMDLVGTPVVGGVAGSEHHGWPFGDRATPIVNSLLKYIYLAFVILQFILALGNRPKGSKFTYIASFMVFGLIQGYILVLSGYLVAQAFSKPIGSQISFRNGSAFMDSFFSGSSAAGVILIALITIYGLYFLASFLYLDPWHMFHSFPYYLLLMSTYINILMVYAFNNWHDVSWGTKGSDKAEALPSANVTKKSNDEVVVEEIEYEQEDIDSKFESTVRRALAPFKEEEELEKKDVEDSYKSFRTGLVVSWLFSNIFLVVVITSDNFDTFGIGKSSSVRTANFFKFLLYATALLSLVRFFGFLWFLGKTGIMCCFARR
;
A
#
# COMPACT_ATOMS: atom_id res chain seq x y z
N MET A 1 25.62 4.29 50.10
CA MET A 1 25.58 3.75 51.47
C MET A 1 24.13 3.72 51.94
N ALA A 2 23.56 2.54 52.12
CA ALA A 2 22.35 2.25 52.91
C ALA A 2 22.36 0.72 53.12
N TYR A 3 22.02 0.23 54.30
CA TYR A 3 22.37 -1.14 54.75
C TYR A 3 21.13 -1.94 55.16
N ASN A 4 21.11 -3.23 54.76
CA ASN A 4 20.74 -4.44 55.54
C ASN A 4 20.26 -5.56 54.58
N SER A 5 20.86 -6.77 54.54
CA SER A 5 21.03 -7.83 55.58
C SER A 5 19.72 -8.62 55.81
N LEU A 6 19.67 -9.96 55.91
CA LEU A 6 20.65 -11.07 56.02
C LEU A 6 20.30 -12.18 54.98
N GLY A 7 20.99 -13.33 54.81
CA GLY A 7 22.23 -13.92 55.36
C GLY A 7 22.17 -15.47 55.39
N HIS A 8 23.33 -16.15 55.43
CA HIS A 8 23.55 -17.62 55.37
C HIS A 8 23.18 -18.32 54.04
N GLY A 9 23.99 -19.21 53.43
CA GLY A 9 25.44 -19.42 53.56
C GLY A 9 25.90 -20.86 53.90
N HIS A 10 26.54 -21.54 52.94
CA HIS A 10 27.54 -22.61 53.19
C HIS A 10 28.36 -22.92 51.92
N GLY A 11 29.49 -23.61 52.13
CA GLY A 11 30.48 -24.13 51.18
C GLY A 11 31.75 -24.53 51.98
N PRO A 12 32.84 -25.02 51.35
CA PRO A 12 33.05 -25.33 49.93
C PRO A 12 33.50 -26.81 49.72
N ASP A 13 34.35 -27.07 48.71
CA ASP A 13 35.18 -28.26 48.48
C ASP A 13 34.48 -29.56 48.00
N HIS A 14 35.06 -30.43 47.16
CA HIS A 14 36.39 -30.43 46.49
C HIS A 14 36.31 -31.10 45.08
N ASP A 15 37.37 -30.93 44.27
CA ASP A 15 37.53 -31.41 42.88
C ASP A 15 37.63 -32.95 42.62
N GLN A 16 37.42 -33.29 41.33
CA GLN A 16 37.96 -34.43 40.53
C GLN A 16 37.24 -35.81 40.42
N ASP A 17 37.06 -36.18 39.14
CA ASP A 17 36.84 -37.50 38.50
C ASP A 17 37.68 -38.68 39.09
N PRO A 18 37.29 -39.98 38.95
CA PRO A 18 37.62 -40.71 37.69
C PRO A 18 36.89 -42.05 37.30
N VAL A 19 37.19 -42.48 36.04
CA VAL A 19 37.62 -43.85 35.61
C VAL A 19 36.62 -44.93 35.06
N HIS A 20 36.88 -45.34 33.79
CA HIS A 20 36.75 -46.65 33.06
C HIS A 20 35.47 -47.53 33.16
N GLU A 21 35.10 -48.42 32.21
CA GLU A 21 35.53 -48.79 30.82
C GLU A 21 34.34 -49.49 30.10
N TYR A 22 34.28 -49.74 28.78
CA TYR A 22 34.98 -50.84 28.08
C TYR A 22 34.86 -50.76 26.53
N THR A 23 35.96 -51.10 25.84
CA THR A 23 36.12 -51.71 24.49
C THR A 23 35.11 -51.52 23.33
N GLY A 24 35.64 -51.45 22.10
CA GLY A 24 34.91 -51.82 20.87
C GLY A 24 35.81 -52.50 19.84
N ALA A 25 35.23 -53.29 18.92
CA ALA A 25 35.91 -53.84 17.73
C ALA A 25 34.95 -54.29 16.61
N HIS A 26 35.44 -54.16 15.38
CA HIS A 26 35.04 -54.62 14.04
C HIS A 26 34.55 -56.10 13.88
N PRO A 27 34.10 -56.55 12.68
CA PRO A 27 33.24 -55.89 11.67
C PRO A 27 32.24 -56.84 10.90
N MET A 28 31.41 -56.23 10.05
CA MET A 28 30.79 -56.76 8.81
C MET A 28 29.65 -57.83 8.83
N GLN A 29 28.82 -57.65 7.78
CA GLN A 29 27.91 -58.57 7.08
C GLN A 29 26.47 -58.84 7.55
N ASP A 30 25.60 -58.61 6.55
CA ASP A 30 24.33 -59.26 6.19
C ASP A 30 23.02 -58.97 6.96
N LEU A 31 21.97 -58.91 6.13
CA LEU A 31 20.54 -58.68 6.39
C LEU A 31 19.80 -60.04 6.54
N PRO A 32 18.49 -60.11 6.94
CA PRO A 32 17.56 -59.07 7.42
C PRO A 32 16.72 -59.46 8.67
N ALA A 33 15.75 -58.59 9.00
CA ALA A 33 14.39 -58.90 9.49
C ALA A 33 14.11 -59.24 10.97
N GLY A 34 13.18 -58.48 11.57
CA GLY A 34 12.19 -59.01 12.53
C GLY A 34 12.06 -58.33 13.90
N GLY A 35 10.95 -57.59 14.11
CA GLY A 35 10.22 -57.60 15.40
C GLY A 35 10.60 -56.62 16.52
N ASN A 36 9.83 -55.53 16.61
CA ASN A 36 9.37 -54.80 17.81
C ASN A 36 10.29 -54.62 19.05
N TYR A 37 10.51 -53.36 19.42
CA TYR A 37 10.62 -52.92 20.82
C TYR A 37 9.68 -51.73 21.11
N HIS A 38 9.44 -51.45 22.39
CA HIS A 38 8.34 -50.62 22.89
C HIS A 38 8.82 -49.21 23.32
N ILE A 39 7.97 -48.19 23.18
CA ILE A 39 8.28 -46.77 23.48
C ILE A 39 7.17 -46.20 24.38
N PRO A 40 7.53 -45.46 25.44
CA PRO A 40 6.87 -44.16 25.69
C PRO A 40 7.81 -43.08 26.29
N PRO A 41 7.45 -41.78 26.26
CA PRO A 41 6.54 -41.07 25.34
C PRO A 41 7.16 -39.78 24.73
N GLU A 42 6.53 -39.25 23.68
CA GLU A 42 6.76 -37.88 23.16
C GLU A 42 5.44 -37.09 23.12
N ASP A 43 5.52 -35.76 23.25
CA ASP A 43 4.43 -34.80 23.06
C ASP A 43 4.89 -33.68 22.10
N HIS A 44 4.13 -33.18 21.12
CA HIS A 44 3.03 -33.82 20.37
C HIS A 44 2.82 -32.98 19.08
N ASP A 45 3.69 -33.13 18.07
CA ASP A 45 3.84 -32.13 16.97
C ASP A 45 3.89 -32.75 15.56
N GLU A 46 2.90 -33.58 15.18
CA GLU A 46 2.56 -33.83 13.77
C GLU A 46 1.11 -34.33 13.61
N ASP A 47 0.40 -33.81 12.59
CA ASP A 47 -0.80 -34.46 12.03
C ASP A 47 -1.05 -33.95 10.58
N ALA A 48 -1.74 -34.75 9.77
CA ALA A 48 -2.10 -34.49 8.37
C ALA A 48 -0.93 -34.32 7.36
N ARG A 49 0.00 -35.30 7.34
CA ARG A 49 0.84 -35.58 6.15
C ARG A 49 0.70 -37.04 5.70
N GLY A 50 0.13 -37.24 4.50
CA GLY A 50 0.29 -38.49 3.75
C GLY A 50 -0.96 -39.36 3.58
N TYR A 51 -1.90 -38.93 2.73
CA TYR A 51 -2.70 -39.86 1.93
C TYR A 51 -2.70 -39.38 0.47
N LEU A 52 -2.00 -40.13 -0.38
CA LEU A 52 -1.86 -39.89 -1.82
C LEU A 52 -1.89 -41.24 -2.54
N LEU A 53 -2.38 -41.21 -3.79
CA LEU A 53 -2.44 -42.32 -4.75
C LEU A 53 -3.43 -43.45 -4.42
N ASN A 54 -4.50 -43.52 -5.21
CA ASN A 54 -4.86 -44.76 -5.91
C ASN A 54 -5.66 -44.43 -7.19
N GLU A 55 -5.43 -45.22 -8.24
CA GLU A 55 -6.22 -45.30 -9.48
C GLU A 55 -7.00 -46.63 -9.44
N PRO A 56 -8.09 -46.86 -10.22
CA PRO A 56 -7.86 -47.35 -11.59
C PRO A 56 -8.98 -47.12 -12.65
N SER A 57 -8.60 -47.41 -13.91
CA SER A 57 -9.38 -48.03 -15.00
C SER A 57 -10.77 -47.48 -15.40
N GLY A 58 -10.85 -46.98 -16.63
CA GLY A 58 -12.06 -46.53 -17.30
C GLY A 58 -12.95 -47.60 -17.93
N HIS A 59 -13.91 -47.13 -18.74
CA HIS A 59 -14.83 -47.93 -19.55
C HIS A 59 -15.28 -47.10 -20.78
N ASP A 60 -15.40 -47.74 -21.94
CA ASP A 60 -16.08 -47.18 -23.13
C ASP A 60 -17.61 -47.28 -23.01
N TYR A 61 -18.36 -46.46 -23.76
CA TYR A 61 -19.17 -46.94 -24.90
C TYR A 61 -19.97 -45.83 -25.65
N ASP A 62 -19.64 -45.71 -26.94
CA ASP A 62 -20.47 -45.40 -28.12
C ASP A 62 -21.31 -44.11 -28.33
N HIS A 63 -21.37 -43.76 -29.62
CA HIS A 63 -22.24 -42.77 -30.28
C HIS A 63 -23.68 -43.31 -30.50
N ASP A 64 -24.66 -42.43 -30.82
CA ASP A 64 -25.20 -42.27 -32.20
C ASP A 64 -26.35 -41.22 -32.30
N ARG A 65 -26.61 -40.75 -33.53
CA ARG A 65 -27.72 -39.91 -34.05
C ARG A 65 -27.76 -38.44 -33.62
N LEU A 66 -27.73 -37.42 -34.51
CA LEU A 66 -28.29 -37.13 -35.86
C LEU A 66 -29.57 -36.26 -35.80
N GLY A 67 -29.52 -35.06 -36.40
CA GLY A 67 -30.71 -34.25 -36.69
C GLY A 67 -30.46 -32.74 -36.85
N ALA A 68 -30.36 -32.26 -38.09
CA ALA A 68 -30.51 -30.84 -38.45
C ALA A 68 -31.55 -30.73 -39.58
N PRO A 69 -32.33 -29.63 -39.67
CA PRO A 69 -31.96 -28.60 -40.65
C PRO A 69 -32.27 -27.13 -40.29
N THR A 70 -31.65 -26.23 -41.06
CA THR A 70 -31.84 -24.76 -41.25
C THR A 70 -33.17 -24.41 -41.96
N PRO A 71 -33.64 -23.14 -42.22
CA PRO A 71 -32.99 -21.79 -42.30
C PRO A 71 -33.69 -20.73 -41.37
N PRO A 72 -33.68 -19.36 -41.51
CA PRO A 72 -33.19 -18.45 -42.58
C PRO A 72 -32.34 -17.21 -42.18
N GLN A 73 -32.92 -15.99 -42.00
CA GLN A 73 -32.24 -14.69 -42.20
C GLN A 73 -32.68 -13.54 -41.24
N ARG A 74 -31.90 -12.44 -41.26
CA ARG A 74 -31.96 -11.21 -40.41
C ARG A 74 -33.08 -10.22 -40.81
N PRO A 75 -33.49 -9.32 -39.88
CA PRO A 75 -33.06 -7.91 -39.90
C PRO A 75 -32.19 -7.57 -38.67
N VAL A 76 -31.23 -6.62 -38.66
CA VAL A 76 -31.25 -5.15 -38.94
C VAL A 76 -31.99 -4.35 -37.85
N SER A 77 -31.37 -3.25 -37.39
CA SER A 77 -31.58 -2.63 -36.07
C SER A 77 -32.44 -1.36 -36.06
N THR A 78 -33.41 -1.30 -35.14
CA THR A 78 -33.98 -0.06 -34.56
C THR A 78 -34.65 -0.38 -33.21
N TYR A 79 -34.46 0.47 -32.20
CA TYR A 79 -35.32 0.49 -31.00
C TYR A 79 -35.60 1.94 -30.58
N SER A 80 -36.86 2.22 -30.24
CA SER A 80 -37.34 3.50 -29.73
C SER A 80 -37.80 3.35 -28.27
N LEU A 81 -37.62 4.40 -27.45
CA LEU A 81 -37.92 4.38 -26.02
C LEU A 81 -39.36 4.81 -25.73
N THR A 82 -40.36 3.99 -26.10
CA THR A 82 -41.78 4.30 -25.90
C THR A 82 -42.73 3.13 -25.57
N GLU A 83 -42.29 1.87 -25.55
CA GLU A 83 -43.19 0.72 -25.35
C GLU A 83 -43.11 0.09 -23.95
N SER A 84 -44.27 -0.10 -23.32
CA SER A 84 -44.44 -0.66 -21.97
C SER A 84 -44.88 -2.12 -22.03
N TYR A 85 -44.12 -3.03 -21.41
CA TYR A 85 -44.39 -4.47 -21.43
C TYR A 85 -45.39 -4.90 -20.34
N ALA A 86 -46.70 -4.77 -20.60
CA ALA A 86 -47.76 -5.35 -19.78
C ALA A 86 -48.99 -5.74 -20.63
N PRO A 87 -49.37 -7.04 -20.74
CA PRO A 87 -50.60 -7.44 -21.41
C PRO A 87 -51.81 -7.13 -20.52
N GLY A 88 -52.79 -6.37 -21.03
CA GLY A 88 -54.10 -6.17 -20.38
C GLY A 88 -54.43 -4.78 -19.85
N ALA A 89 -53.62 -3.74 -20.14
CA ALA A 89 -54.02 -2.36 -19.87
C ALA A 89 -55.19 -1.95 -20.80
N SER A 90 -56.28 -1.44 -20.22
CA SER A 90 -57.46 -0.96 -20.95
C SER A 90 -57.33 0.48 -21.44
N ASP A 91 -57.96 0.81 -22.56
CA ASP A 91 -57.86 2.12 -23.24
C ASP A 91 -58.17 3.34 -22.36
N HIS A 92 -57.43 4.43 -22.59
CA HIS A 92 -57.80 5.77 -22.13
C HIS A 92 -58.62 6.51 -23.21
N PRO A 93 -59.65 7.30 -22.83
CA PRO A 93 -60.40 8.12 -23.78
C PRO A 93 -59.57 9.28 -24.35
N PRO A 94 -59.89 9.77 -25.56
CA PRO A 94 -59.01 10.65 -26.34
C PRO A 94 -58.97 12.12 -25.87
N ALA A 95 -57.89 12.81 -26.24
CA ALA A 95 -57.64 14.21 -25.90
C ALA A 95 -58.57 15.21 -26.63
N GLY A 96 -59.06 16.21 -25.89
CA GLY A 96 -59.83 17.34 -26.43
C GLY A 96 -58.95 18.51 -26.89
N SER A 97 -59.35 19.18 -27.96
CA SER A 97 -58.59 20.22 -28.66
C SER A 97 -58.52 21.59 -27.95
N GLY A 98 -57.37 22.25 -28.01
CA GLY A 98 -57.18 23.69 -27.77
C GLY A 98 -56.09 24.26 -28.68
N GLY A 99 -56.32 25.42 -29.30
CA GLY A 99 -55.51 25.93 -30.43
C GLY A 99 -54.48 27.01 -30.11
N PHE A 100 -53.64 27.32 -31.12
CA PHE A 100 -52.56 28.32 -31.09
C PHE A 100 -53.06 29.79 -31.08
N ALA A 101 -52.31 30.68 -30.42
CA ALA A 101 -52.13 32.09 -30.85
C ALA A 101 -50.85 32.71 -30.25
N ASP A 102 -50.35 33.77 -30.89
CA ASP A 102 -49.02 34.39 -30.74
C ASP A 102 -49.04 35.76 -30.00
N GLY A 103 -47.87 36.19 -29.51
CA GLY A 103 -47.46 37.60 -29.48
C GLY A 103 -47.88 38.50 -28.30
N GLY A 104 -46.95 39.34 -27.81
CA GLY A 104 -47.26 40.54 -27.01
C GLY A 104 -46.19 40.95 -25.98
N PHE A 105 -45.87 42.25 -25.90
CA PHE A 105 -44.98 42.85 -24.90
C PHE A 105 -45.60 44.18 -24.38
N ALA A 106 -45.12 44.69 -23.24
CA ALA A 106 -45.52 45.96 -22.57
C ALA A 106 -46.87 45.94 -21.81
N ALA A 107 -47.13 46.78 -20.79
CA ALA A 107 -46.27 47.52 -19.83
C ALA A 107 -47.12 48.11 -18.67
N TYR A 108 -46.52 48.26 -17.48
CA TYR A 108 -46.82 49.18 -16.33
C TYR A 108 -48.28 49.64 -16.07
N THR A 109 -48.83 49.58 -14.85
CA THR A 109 -48.27 49.81 -13.49
C THR A 109 -48.96 48.87 -12.43
N GLN A 110 -48.89 48.96 -11.09
CA GLN A 110 -48.33 49.94 -10.11
C GLN A 110 -47.98 49.27 -8.74
N ASN A 111 -47.87 50.12 -7.72
CA ASN A 111 -47.75 49.93 -6.25
C ASN A 111 -48.71 48.90 -5.59
N GLN A 112 -48.47 48.38 -4.38
CA GLN A 112 -47.43 48.68 -3.37
C GLN A 112 -47.19 47.47 -2.43
N GLY A 113 -45.94 47.24 -1.97
CA GLY A 113 -45.64 46.26 -0.91
C GLY A 113 -44.15 45.89 -0.84
N PHE A 114 -43.52 45.98 0.34
CA PHE A 114 -42.08 45.73 0.53
C PHE A 114 -41.83 44.32 1.09
N GLY A 115 -40.90 43.57 0.48
CA GLY A 115 -40.47 42.24 0.97
C GLY A 115 -40.06 41.29 -0.15
N GLY A 116 -38.87 41.48 -0.73
CA GLY A 116 -38.42 40.75 -1.93
C GLY A 116 -37.92 39.32 -1.64
N PRO A 117 -38.39 38.29 -2.37
CA PRO A 117 -37.84 36.94 -2.32
C PRO A 117 -36.61 36.79 -3.22
N TYR A 118 -35.67 35.93 -2.82
CA TYR A 118 -34.63 35.40 -3.70
C TYR A 118 -34.53 33.88 -3.51
N ASP A 119 -35.12 33.14 -4.43
CA ASP A 119 -34.96 31.69 -4.49
C ASP A 119 -33.50 31.30 -4.71
N ARG A 120 -33.01 30.39 -3.87
CA ARG A 120 -31.83 29.57 -4.12
C ARG A 120 -32.13 28.15 -3.66
N PRO A 121 -31.95 27.12 -4.50
CA PRO A 121 -32.12 25.74 -4.06
C PRO A 121 -31.08 25.43 -2.99
N LEU A 122 -31.53 25.01 -1.80
CA LEU A 122 -30.63 24.71 -0.69
C LEU A 122 -30.01 23.32 -0.90
N SER A 123 -28.72 23.29 -1.25
CA SER A 123 -27.96 22.05 -1.38
C SER A 123 -27.63 21.48 0.00
N THR A 124 -28.38 20.47 0.44
CA THR A 124 -28.00 19.63 1.59
C THR A 124 -27.34 18.34 1.11
N ILE A 125 -26.15 18.07 1.66
CA ILE A 125 -25.39 16.84 1.44
C ILE A 125 -25.90 15.84 2.49
N GLY A 126 -26.35 14.66 2.06
CA GLY A 126 -26.98 13.68 2.94
C GLY A 126 -25.99 12.88 3.79
N ASP A 127 -26.45 12.44 4.97
CA ASP A 127 -25.66 11.63 5.90
C ASP A 127 -25.46 10.17 5.44
N GLU A 128 -24.33 9.59 5.86
CA GLU A 128 -23.89 8.28 5.38
C GLU A 128 -24.56 7.11 6.11
N GLU A 129 -25.16 7.29 7.29
CA GLU A 129 -25.66 6.20 8.13
C GLU A 129 -27.06 5.70 7.71
N GLU A 130 -28.01 6.61 7.49
CA GLU A 130 -29.40 6.28 7.09
C GLU A 130 -29.46 5.45 5.80
N SER A 131 -28.57 5.75 4.85
CA SER A 131 -28.47 5.09 3.55
C SER A 131 -27.87 3.67 3.59
N TRP A 132 -27.37 3.18 4.74
CA TRP A 132 -26.99 1.77 4.88
C TRP A 132 -28.16 0.89 5.33
N MET A 133 -28.97 1.36 6.28
CA MET A 133 -30.19 0.64 6.67
C MET A 133 -31.18 0.53 5.49
N LEU A 134 -31.30 1.57 4.65
CA LEU A 134 -32.08 1.54 3.40
C LEU A 134 -31.61 0.52 2.35
N ARG A 135 -30.41 -0.06 2.47
CA ARG A 135 -29.91 -1.14 1.58
C ARG A 135 -30.18 -2.55 2.11
N GLN A 136 -30.41 -2.70 3.41
CA GLN A 136 -30.69 -4.00 4.03
C GLN A 136 -32.15 -4.17 4.46
N GLN A 137 -32.86 -3.06 4.69
CA GLN A 137 -34.29 -3.05 4.92
C GLN A 137 -34.99 -2.65 3.60
N GLN A 138 -35.71 -3.59 2.99
CA GLN A 138 -36.93 -3.24 2.26
C GLN A 138 -38.09 -3.33 3.25
N PRO A 139 -38.64 -2.19 3.72
CA PRO A 139 -39.82 -2.21 4.58
C PRO A 139 -41.07 -2.58 3.77
N GLY A 140 -42.16 -2.86 4.46
CA GLY A 140 -43.45 -2.42 3.91
C GLY A 140 -43.51 -0.87 3.85
N GLY A 141 -43.88 -0.29 2.70
CA GLY A 141 -44.31 1.11 2.40
C GLY A 141 -45.73 1.43 2.94
N PHE A 142 -46.68 2.25 2.41
CA PHE A 142 -48.12 2.33 2.89
C PHE A 142 -49.22 2.53 1.81
N SER A 143 -50.24 1.64 1.79
CA SER A 143 -51.41 1.65 0.89
C SER A 143 -52.72 1.45 1.65
N LYS A 144 -53.81 1.80 0.95
CA LYS A 144 -55.19 1.86 1.42
C LYS A 144 -56.00 0.68 0.85
N GLY A 145 -55.54 -0.54 1.15
CA GLY A 145 -56.21 -1.81 0.84
C GLY A 145 -55.59 -2.93 1.67
N GLY A 146 -56.39 -3.63 2.48
CA GLY A 146 -55.87 -4.50 3.55
C GLY A 146 -55.81 -5.99 3.21
N GLY A 147 -54.66 -6.62 3.46
CA GLY A 147 -54.52 -8.08 3.50
C GLY A 147 -53.06 -8.49 3.69
N LEU A 148 -52.71 -9.15 4.82
CA LEU A 148 -51.33 -9.58 5.05
C LEU A 148 -50.91 -10.62 4.02
N LYS A 149 -49.88 -10.31 3.22
CA LYS A 149 -49.32 -11.24 2.25
C LYS A 149 -48.35 -12.20 2.94
N ARG A 150 -48.52 -13.49 2.65
CA ARG A 150 -47.78 -14.57 3.31
C ARG A 150 -46.70 -15.09 2.38
N TYR A 151 -45.50 -14.64 2.70
CA TYR A 151 -44.27 -14.85 1.97
C TYR A 151 -43.73 -16.28 2.14
N ASN A 152 -43.31 -16.93 1.05
CA ASN A 152 -42.76 -18.29 1.12
C ASN A 152 -41.47 -18.30 1.95
N THR A 153 -41.20 -19.42 2.64
CA THR A 153 -39.97 -19.58 3.43
C THR A 153 -39.05 -20.64 2.84
N ARG A 154 -37.90 -20.21 2.28
CA ARG A 154 -36.85 -21.16 1.89
C ARG A 154 -36.13 -21.65 3.14
N LYS A 155 -35.89 -22.96 3.20
CA LYS A 155 -35.14 -23.62 4.27
C LYS A 155 -33.72 -23.93 3.81
N VAL A 156 -32.73 -23.37 4.50
CA VAL A 156 -31.31 -23.64 4.24
C VAL A 156 -30.69 -24.34 5.45
N LYS A 157 -29.98 -25.45 5.19
CA LYS A 157 -29.19 -26.16 6.20
C LYS A 157 -27.85 -25.45 6.41
N LEU A 158 -27.42 -25.30 7.66
CA LEU A 158 -26.08 -24.78 7.94
C LEU A 158 -25.00 -25.81 7.59
N VAL A 159 -23.94 -25.38 6.90
CA VAL A 159 -22.77 -26.22 6.63
C VAL A 159 -22.09 -26.55 7.96
N GLN A 160 -21.88 -27.84 8.22
CA GLN A 160 -21.41 -28.37 9.51
C GLN A 160 -22.18 -27.79 10.72
N GLY A 161 -23.49 -27.58 10.57
CA GLY A 161 -24.39 -27.12 11.64
C GLY A 161 -24.15 -25.69 12.14
N SER A 162 -23.23 -24.93 11.55
CA SER A 162 -22.80 -23.63 12.10
C SER A 162 -22.46 -22.55 11.06
N VAL A 163 -22.10 -22.91 9.82
CA VAL A 163 -21.75 -21.94 8.77
C VAL A 163 -22.93 -21.70 7.83
N LEU A 164 -23.37 -20.44 7.71
CA LEU A 164 -24.37 -20.04 6.73
C LEU A 164 -23.69 -19.77 5.38
N SER A 165 -23.99 -20.59 4.38
CA SER A 165 -23.51 -20.46 3.00
C SER A 165 -24.67 -20.71 2.04
N ILE A 166 -24.92 -19.78 1.12
CA ILE A 166 -26.13 -19.73 0.27
C ILE A 166 -25.75 -19.29 -1.14
N ASP A 167 -26.14 -20.07 -2.16
CA ASP A 167 -26.08 -19.65 -3.55
C ASP A 167 -27.38 -18.92 -3.96
N TYR A 168 -27.25 -17.61 -4.23
CA TYR A 168 -28.30 -16.71 -4.71
C TYR A 168 -28.17 -16.51 -6.24
N PRO A 169 -29.27 -16.56 -7.02
CA PRO A 169 -29.21 -16.32 -8.46
C PRO A 169 -28.81 -14.87 -8.77
N VAL A 170 -27.98 -14.66 -9.80
CA VAL A 170 -27.65 -13.30 -10.25
C VAL A 170 -28.75 -12.72 -11.14
N PRO A 171 -28.91 -11.37 -11.21
CA PRO A 171 -29.96 -10.75 -12.02
C PRO A 171 -29.87 -11.17 -13.49
N SER A 172 -31.02 -11.35 -14.15
CA SER A 172 -31.08 -11.82 -15.54
C SER A 172 -30.25 -10.97 -16.51
N ALA A 173 -30.12 -9.66 -16.28
CA ALA A 173 -29.25 -8.79 -17.08
C ALA A 173 -27.75 -9.16 -16.94
N VAL A 174 -27.29 -9.48 -15.73
CA VAL A 174 -25.91 -9.95 -15.47
C VAL A 174 -25.70 -11.32 -16.10
N LYS A 175 -26.63 -12.27 -15.86
CA LYS A 175 -26.59 -13.63 -16.44
C LYS A 175 -26.57 -13.61 -17.98
N ASN A 176 -27.31 -12.70 -18.60
CA ASN A 176 -27.44 -12.63 -20.05
C ASN A 176 -26.25 -11.92 -20.72
N ALA A 177 -25.46 -11.14 -19.97
CA ALA A 177 -24.26 -10.46 -20.46
C ALA A 177 -22.96 -11.27 -20.32
N ILE A 178 -23.00 -12.48 -19.72
CA ILE A 178 -21.88 -13.45 -19.77
C ILE A 178 -21.92 -14.20 -21.11
N ASP A 179 -20.75 -14.50 -21.67
CA ASP A 179 -20.63 -15.25 -22.92
C ASP A 179 -21.26 -16.66 -22.78
N PRO A 180 -22.20 -17.07 -23.65
CA PRO A 180 -22.82 -18.40 -23.63
C PRO A 180 -21.83 -19.56 -23.53
N ARG A 181 -20.61 -19.42 -24.08
CA ARG A 181 -19.56 -20.45 -24.05
C ARG A 181 -19.04 -20.79 -22.65
N TYR A 182 -19.28 -19.94 -21.65
CA TYR A 182 -18.98 -20.22 -20.24
C TYR A 182 -20.23 -20.46 -19.41
N ARG A 183 -21.37 -19.87 -19.79
CA ARG A 183 -22.64 -19.95 -19.07
C ARG A 183 -23.41 -21.25 -19.33
N ASP A 184 -23.44 -21.70 -20.58
CA ASP A 184 -24.33 -22.76 -21.07
C ASP A 184 -23.58 -24.08 -21.31
N VAL A 185 -22.55 -24.35 -20.50
CA VAL A 185 -21.76 -25.58 -20.55
C VAL A 185 -22.59 -26.74 -19.98
N GLU A 186 -22.64 -27.89 -20.67
CA GLU A 186 -23.34 -29.08 -20.18
C GLU A 186 -22.67 -29.63 -18.90
N GLY A 187 -23.48 -29.93 -17.88
CA GLY A 187 -22.98 -30.19 -16.52
C GLY A 187 -22.38 -28.95 -15.81
N GLY A 188 -22.71 -27.75 -16.28
CA GLY A 188 -22.00 -26.51 -15.96
C GLY A 188 -21.98 -26.10 -14.48
N ASN A 189 -20.83 -25.54 -14.07
CA ASN A 189 -20.66 -24.94 -12.75
C ASN A 189 -21.60 -23.74 -12.58
N GLU A 190 -22.29 -23.66 -11.44
CA GLU A 190 -23.25 -22.58 -11.15
C GLU A 190 -22.59 -21.20 -10.98
N GLU A 191 -21.27 -21.09 -11.12
CA GLU A 191 -20.44 -19.91 -10.83
C GLU A 191 -20.74 -18.67 -11.68
N PHE A 192 -21.33 -18.87 -12.87
CA PHE A 192 -21.75 -17.82 -13.81
C PHE A 192 -23.25 -17.47 -13.70
N VAL A 193 -23.98 -18.15 -12.79
CA VAL A 193 -25.44 -18.05 -12.67
C VAL A 193 -25.88 -17.75 -11.23
N LYS A 194 -25.06 -18.11 -10.24
CA LYS A 194 -25.30 -17.86 -8.82
C LYS A 194 -24.08 -17.26 -8.13
N MET A 195 -24.31 -16.18 -7.39
CA MET A 195 -23.36 -15.64 -6.43
C MET A 195 -23.50 -16.41 -5.11
N ARG A 196 -22.40 -16.94 -4.59
CA ARG A 196 -22.38 -17.61 -3.27
C ARG A 196 -22.11 -16.58 -2.19
N TYR A 197 -23.03 -16.41 -1.26
CA TYR A 197 -22.84 -15.64 -0.02
C TYR A 197 -22.45 -16.58 1.12
N THR A 198 -21.49 -16.20 1.94
CA THR A 198 -21.11 -16.90 3.19
C THR A 198 -20.88 -15.88 4.31
N ALA A 199 -21.55 -16.10 5.45
CA ALA A 199 -21.35 -15.30 6.66
C ALA A 199 -20.23 -15.92 7.52
N ALA A 200 -19.12 -15.20 7.70
CA ALA A 200 -18.03 -15.61 8.57
C ALA A 200 -18.22 -15.02 9.97
N THR A 201 -18.61 -15.86 10.93
CA THR A 201 -18.85 -15.53 12.35
C THR A 201 -17.65 -15.90 13.22
N CYS A 202 -16.44 -15.80 12.65
CA CYS A 202 -15.18 -16.29 13.22
C CYS A 202 -14.00 -15.34 12.92
N ASP A 203 -12.83 -15.58 13.55
CA ASP A 203 -11.59 -14.87 13.23
C ASP A 203 -11.03 -15.30 11.86
N PRO A 204 -10.31 -14.42 11.12
CA PRO A 204 -9.51 -14.82 9.96
C PRO A 204 -8.60 -16.04 10.15
N ASN A 205 -8.15 -16.33 11.38
CA ASN A 205 -7.35 -17.52 11.65
C ASN A 205 -8.18 -18.82 11.71
N ASP A 206 -9.46 -18.71 12.03
CA ASP A 206 -10.41 -19.81 12.27
C ASP A 206 -11.25 -20.16 11.03
N PHE A 207 -11.28 -19.28 10.01
CA PHE A 207 -11.89 -19.53 8.71
C PHE A 207 -11.13 -20.66 7.99
N THR A 208 -11.53 -21.90 8.27
CA THR A 208 -10.84 -23.13 7.84
C THR A 208 -11.83 -24.24 7.52
N LEU A 209 -11.36 -25.24 6.76
CA LEU A 209 -12.11 -26.45 6.39
C LEU A 209 -12.59 -27.25 7.61
N LYS A 210 -11.84 -27.21 8.72
CA LYS A 210 -12.20 -27.86 10.00
C LYS A 210 -13.41 -27.20 10.68
N ASN A 211 -13.68 -25.93 10.37
CA ASN A 211 -14.77 -25.12 10.92
C ASN A 211 -15.87 -24.85 9.87
N GLY A 212 -15.98 -25.68 8.82
CA GLY A 212 -17.03 -25.61 7.81
C GLY A 212 -16.84 -24.56 6.71
N TYR A 213 -15.74 -23.80 6.71
CA TYR A 213 -15.46 -22.78 5.70
C TYR A 213 -14.60 -23.35 4.56
N ASP A 214 -15.17 -23.37 3.35
CA ASP A 214 -14.49 -23.74 2.11
C ASP A 214 -14.83 -22.76 0.99
N LEU A 215 -13.96 -22.64 -0.02
CA LEU A 215 -14.04 -21.66 -1.11
C LEU A 215 -14.29 -22.34 -2.46
N ARG A 216 -15.11 -21.70 -3.30
CA ARG A 216 -15.61 -22.24 -4.57
C ARG A 216 -14.49 -22.72 -5.52
N PRO A 217 -13.32 -22.05 -5.69
CA PRO A 217 -12.24 -22.59 -6.50
C PRO A 217 -11.68 -23.93 -6.00
N ARG A 218 -11.58 -24.11 -4.67
CA ARG A 218 -11.12 -25.36 -4.05
C ARG A 218 -12.18 -26.45 -4.16
N MET A 219 -13.45 -26.10 -4.00
CA MET A 219 -14.59 -27.01 -4.20
C MET A 219 -14.65 -27.56 -5.64
N TYR A 220 -14.26 -26.76 -6.63
CA TYR A 220 -14.09 -27.19 -8.03
C TYR A 220 -12.71 -27.84 -8.32
N ASN A 221 -11.94 -28.18 -7.29
CA ASN A 221 -10.61 -28.79 -7.38
C ASN A 221 -9.58 -28.01 -8.25
N ARG A 222 -9.72 -26.67 -8.30
CA ARG A 222 -8.83 -25.79 -9.08
C ARG A 222 -7.61 -25.39 -8.27
N HIS A 223 -6.42 -25.63 -8.81
CA HIS A 223 -5.18 -25.08 -8.24
C HIS A 223 -5.05 -23.59 -8.57
N THR A 224 -4.92 -22.76 -7.54
CA THR A 224 -4.63 -21.32 -7.69
C THR A 224 -3.14 -21.11 -7.90
N GLU A 225 -2.72 -20.58 -9.05
CA GLU A 225 -1.36 -20.10 -9.27
C GLU A 225 -1.19 -18.67 -8.76
N LEU A 226 -2.16 -17.81 -9.10
CA LEU A 226 -2.19 -16.38 -8.76
C LEU A 226 -3.41 -16.03 -7.92
N LEU A 227 -3.17 -15.56 -6.69
CA LEU A 227 -4.15 -14.86 -5.87
C LEU A 227 -3.86 -13.36 -5.94
N ILE A 228 -4.72 -12.58 -6.60
CA ILE A 228 -4.55 -11.13 -6.76
C ILE A 228 -5.46 -10.43 -5.75
N ALA A 229 -4.89 -9.81 -4.73
CA ALA A 229 -5.61 -9.04 -3.74
C ALA A 229 -5.78 -7.58 -4.17
N ILE A 230 -7.01 -7.07 -4.03
CA ILE A 230 -7.34 -5.64 -4.10
C ILE A 230 -7.75 -5.21 -2.69
N THR A 231 -6.87 -4.50 -1.98
CA THR A 231 -7.16 -3.89 -0.68
C THR A 231 -7.92 -2.58 -0.87
N TYR A 232 -9.08 -2.47 -0.26
CA TYR A 232 -9.96 -1.28 -0.30
C TYR A 232 -10.17 -0.73 1.11
N TYR A 233 -10.13 0.58 1.25
CA TYR A 233 -10.38 1.30 2.50
C TYR A 233 -11.54 2.30 2.39
N ASN A 234 -11.45 3.34 1.54
CA ASN A 234 -12.54 4.30 1.35
C ASN A 234 -12.57 4.96 -0.05
N GLU A 235 -12.01 4.29 -1.06
CA GLU A 235 -11.80 4.82 -2.40
C GLU A 235 -13.12 4.99 -3.18
N ASP A 236 -13.19 5.96 -4.10
CA ASP A 236 -14.40 6.17 -4.91
C ASP A 236 -14.57 5.13 -6.04
N LYS A 237 -15.79 5.06 -6.61
CA LYS A 237 -16.10 4.13 -7.71
C LYS A 237 -15.20 4.27 -8.94
N VAL A 238 -14.60 5.43 -9.22
CA VAL A 238 -13.66 5.62 -10.33
C VAL A 238 -12.29 5.02 -9.98
N LEU A 239 -11.84 5.17 -8.73
CA LEU A 239 -10.62 4.54 -8.20
C LEU A 239 -10.72 3.00 -8.20
N LEU A 240 -11.83 2.43 -7.71
CA LEU A 240 -12.03 0.97 -7.80
C LEU A 240 -12.13 0.52 -9.26
N SER A 241 -13.01 1.13 -10.07
CA SER A 241 -13.20 0.75 -11.48
C SER A 241 -11.88 0.75 -12.26
N ARG A 242 -10.98 1.73 -12.00
CA ARG A 242 -9.64 1.79 -12.59
C ARG A 242 -8.75 0.62 -12.19
N THR A 243 -8.81 0.21 -10.92
CA THR A 243 -8.04 -0.91 -10.36
C THR A 243 -8.55 -2.22 -10.93
N LEU A 244 -9.85 -2.49 -10.76
CA LEU A 244 -10.53 -3.71 -11.16
C LEU A 244 -10.44 -3.93 -12.67
N HIS A 245 -10.72 -2.90 -13.48
CA HIS A 245 -10.60 -2.99 -14.94
C HIS A 245 -9.16 -3.24 -15.39
N GLY A 246 -8.16 -2.60 -14.76
CA GLY A 246 -6.75 -2.84 -15.04
C GLY A 246 -6.32 -4.28 -14.69
N VAL A 247 -6.82 -4.84 -13.59
CA VAL A 247 -6.61 -6.25 -13.21
C VAL A 247 -7.25 -7.19 -14.24
N MET A 248 -8.52 -6.96 -14.63
CA MET A 248 -9.19 -7.79 -15.64
C MET A 248 -8.51 -7.74 -17.02
N GLN A 249 -8.02 -6.57 -17.44
CA GLN A 249 -7.17 -6.44 -18.64
C GLN A 249 -5.90 -7.29 -18.53
N ASN A 250 -5.22 -7.29 -17.37
CA ASN A 250 -4.04 -8.11 -17.14
C ASN A 250 -4.36 -9.62 -17.13
N VAL A 251 -5.50 -10.03 -16.57
CA VAL A 251 -5.93 -11.45 -16.62
C VAL A 251 -6.19 -11.88 -18.06
N ARG A 252 -6.89 -11.06 -18.85
CA ARG A 252 -7.06 -11.30 -20.30
C ARG A 252 -5.72 -11.39 -21.02
N ASP A 253 -4.78 -10.49 -20.73
CA ASP A 253 -3.43 -10.50 -21.34
C ASP A 253 -2.64 -11.80 -21.01
N ILE A 254 -2.90 -12.43 -19.86
CA ILE A 254 -2.35 -13.75 -19.47
C ILE A 254 -3.08 -14.89 -20.21
N VAL A 255 -4.40 -14.86 -20.24
CA VAL A 255 -5.23 -15.91 -20.87
C VAL A 255 -4.98 -15.97 -22.39
N ASN A 256 -4.81 -14.82 -23.04
CA ASN A 256 -4.59 -14.72 -24.49
C ASN A 256 -3.12 -14.99 -24.91
N LEU A 257 -2.27 -15.54 -24.03
CA LEU A 257 -0.89 -15.95 -24.35
C LEU A 257 -0.86 -17.16 -25.32
N LYS A 258 -0.81 -16.87 -26.62
CA LYS A 258 -0.75 -17.84 -27.73
C LYS A 258 0.42 -18.86 -27.67
N LYS A 259 1.42 -18.63 -26.81
CA LYS A 259 2.59 -19.51 -26.60
C LYS A 259 2.95 -19.57 -25.12
N SER A 260 2.23 -20.38 -24.33
CA SER A 260 2.62 -20.70 -22.96
C SER A 260 2.57 -22.20 -22.71
N THR A 261 3.65 -22.76 -22.16
CA THR A 261 3.74 -24.17 -21.74
C THR A 261 3.13 -24.42 -20.36
N PHE A 262 2.71 -23.36 -19.66
CA PHE A 262 2.17 -23.43 -18.30
C PHE A 262 0.68 -23.08 -18.24
N TRP A 263 0.29 -21.90 -18.76
CA TRP A 263 -1.02 -21.31 -18.43
C TRP A 263 -2.20 -22.19 -18.84
N ASN A 264 -2.18 -22.74 -20.06
CA ASN A 264 -3.23 -23.63 -20.57
C ASN A 264 -3.01 -25.13 -20.30
N LYS A 265 -2.00 -25.51 -19.49
CA LYS A 265 -1.75 -26.91 -19.13
C LYS A 265 -2.69 -27.35 -18.02
N GLY A 266 -3.52 -28.38 -18.26
CA GLY A 266 -4.43 -28.94 -17.24
C GLY A 266 -5.68 -28.09 -16.96
N GLY A 267 -6.08 -27.23 -17.90
CA GLY A 267 -7.29 -26.42 -17.81
C GLY A 267 -7.09 -24.99 -18.38
N PRO A 268 -8.18 -24.23 -18.59
CA PRO A 268 -8.11 -22.83 -19.01
C PRO A 268 -7.29 -21.97 -18.04
N ALA A 269 -6.45 -21.09 -18.58
CA ALA A 269 -5.58 -20.22 -17.78
C ALA A 269 -6.29 -19.41 -16.68
N TRP A 270 -7.53 -18.96 -16.93
CA TRP A 270 -8.30 -18.16 -15.98
C TRP A 270 -8.68 -18.92 -14.70
N GLN A 271 -8.83 -20.25 -14.75
CA GLN A 271 -9.20 -21.06 -13.58
C GLN A 271 -8.09 -21.11 -12.52
N LYS A 272 -6.86 -20.76 -12.89
CA LYS A 272 -5.69 -20.66 -12.01
C LYS A 272 -5.53 -19.29 -11.36
N ILE A 273 -6.42 -18.35 -11.66
CA ILE A 273 -6.33 -16.95 -11.22
C ILE A 273 -7.58 -16.61 -10.41
N VAL A 274 -7.38 -16.13 -9.19
CA VAL A 274 -8.43 -15.68 -8.28
C VAL A 274 -8.18 -14.22 -7.91
N VAL A 275 -9.19 -13.37 -8.03
CA VAL A 275 -9.12 -11.96 -7.61
C VAL A 275 -9.91 -11.78 -6.33
N CYS A 276 -9.21 -11.46 -5.23
CA CYS A 276 -9.82 -11.23 -3.93
C CYS A 276 -9.92 -9.73 -3.64
N LEU A 277 -11.13 -9.21 -3.43
CA LEU A 277 -11.36 -7.83 -2.99
C LEU A 277 -11.59 -7.84 -1.47
N VAL A 278 -10.88 -7.04 -0.69
CA VAL A 278 -11.06 -6.97 0.76
C VAL A 278 -11.34 -5.53 1.20
N PHE A 279 -12.57 -5.27 1.62
CA PHE A 279 -13.07 -3.94 2.03
C PHE A 279 -13.02 -3.80 3.55
N ASP A 280 -12.34 -2.77 4.05
CA ASP A 280 -12.03 -2.56 5.47
C ASP A 280 -13.13 -1.83 6.28
N GLY A 281 -14.31 -2.46 6.36
CA GLY A 281 -15.42 -2.00 7.19
C GLY A 281 -16.61 -1.50 6.36
N ILE A 282 -17.80 -1.94 6.74
CA ILE A 282 -19.02 -1.78 5.93
C ILE A 282 -19.46 -0.31 5.83
N GLU A 283 -19.31 0.44 6.93
CA GLU A 283 -19.58 1.87 7.05
C GLU A 283 -18.61 2.76 6.24
N LYS A 284 -17.44 2.23 5.83
CA LYS A 284 -16.42 2.99 5.08
C LYS A 284 -16.40 2.69 3.59
N ALA A 285 -17.22 1.73 3.15
CA ALA A 285 -17.43 1.47 1.72
C ALA A 285 -18.22 2.61 1.07
N ASP A 286 -17.66 3.19 0.00
CA ASP A 286 -18.44 4.06 -0.89
C ASP A 286 -19.60 3.26 -1.47
N LYS A 287 -20.82 3.75 -1.22
CA LYS A 287 -22.05 3.08 -1.65
C LYS A 287 -22.12 2.96 -3.17
N ASN A 288 -21.60 3.95 -3.89
CA ASN A 288 -21.48 3.91 -5.36
C ASN A 288 -20.50 2.82 -5.85
N THR A 289 -19.54 2.44 -5.02
CA THR A 289 -18.56 1.39 -5.31
C THR A 289 -19.18 0.00 -5.12
N LEU A 290 -20.07 -0.17 -4.14
CA LEU A 290 -20.89 -1.38 -4.01
C LEU A 290 -21.87 -1.52 -5.19
N ASP A 291 -22.45 -0.41 -5.69
CA ASP A 291 -23.30 -0.41 -6.88
C ASP A 291 -22.55 -0.87 -8.14
N VAL A 292 -21.27 -0.51 -8.26
CA VAL A 292 -20.38 -1.03 -9.33
C VAL A 292 -20.14 -2.54 -9.17
N LEU A 293 -19.93 -3.04 -7.95
CA LEU A 293 -19.77 -4.49 -7.70
C LEU A 293 -21.07 -5.28 -7.98
N ALA A 294 -22.24 -4.71 -7.69
CA ALA A 294 -23.53 -5.29 -8.05
C ALA A 294 -23.73 -5.33 -9.58
N THR A 295 -23.34 -4.26 -10.28
CA THR A 295 -23.40 -4.16 -11.76
C THR A 295 -22.60 -5.26 -12.46
N VAL A 296 -21.52 -5.76 -11.85
CA VAL A 296 -20.70 -6.87 -12.40
C VAL A 296 -21.02 -8.24 -11.78
N GLY A 297 -22.01 -8.33 -10.88
CA GLY A 297 -22.50 -9.57 -10.25
C GLY A 297 -21.72 -10.06 -9.03
N ILE A 298 -20.74 -9.30 -8.53
CA ILE A 298 -19.87 -9.69 -7.41
C ILE A 298 -20.55 -9.45 -6.04
N TYR A 299 -21.59 -8.63 -6.00
CA TYR A 299 -22.33 -8.24 -4.80
C TYR A 299 -23.84 -8.19 -5.07
N GLN A 300 -24.66 -8.35 -4.03
CA GLN A 300 -26.10 -8.10 -4.03
C GLN A 300 -26.50 -7.47 -2.69
N ASP A 301 -27.33 -6.43 -2.71
CA ASP A 301 -27.96 -5.89 -1.50
C ASP A 301 -29.00 -6.88 -0.92
N GLY A 302 -29.38 -6.72 0.35
CA GLY A 302 -30.38 -7.57 1.05
C GLY A 302 -29.93 -8.98 1.48
N VAL A 303 -28.89 -9.58 0.88
CA VAL A 303 -28.45 -10.94 1.25
C VAL A 303 -27.61 -10.99 2.55
N ILE A 304 -27.05 -9.85 2.97
CA ILE A 304 -26.23 -9.73 4.18
C ILE A 304 -27.03 -10.06 5.44
N LYS A 305 -26.44 -10.84 6.35
CA LYS A 305 -27.01 -11.22 7.65
C LYS A 305 -26.07 -10.77 8.79
N LYS A 306 -26.60 -10.03 9.77
CA LYS A 306 -25.83 -9.44 10.88
C LYS A 306 -25.15 -10.49 11.76
N ASP A 307 -25.84 -11.59 12.01
CA ASP A 307 -25.41 -12.70 12.85
C ASP A 307 -25.96 -14.03 12.32
N VAL A 308 -25.37 -15.14 12.79
CA VAL A 308 -25.84 -16.50 12.56
C VAL A 308 -25.86 -17.23 13.90
N ASP A 309 -27.03 -17.73 14.31
CA ASP A 309 -27.23 -18.37 15.63
C ASP A 309 -26.73 -17.50 16.80
N GLY A 310 -26.96 -16.18 16.72
CA GLY A 310 -26.53 -15.19 17.71
C GLY A 310 -25.03 -14.83 17.70
N LYS A 311 -24.22 -15.41 16.81
CA LYS A 311 -22.81 -15.03 16.61
C LYS A 311 -22.71 -13.93 15.57
N GLU A 312 -22.16 -12.78 15.95
CA GLU A 312 -21.95 -11.63 15.04
C GLU A 312 -21.09 -12.03 13.81
N THR A 313 -21.53 -11.63 12.63
CA THR A 313 -20.78 -11.79 11.38
C THR A 313 -19.61 -10.80 11.36
N VAL A 314 -18.39 -11.31 11.30
CA VAL A 314 -17.14 -10.53 11.26
C VAL A 314 -16.84 -10.07 9.83
N ALA A 315 -17.16 -10.91 8.84
CA ALA A 315 -17.09 -10.56 7.42
C ALA A 315 -18.13 -11.30 6.56
N HIS A 316 -18.52 -10.64 5.48
CA HIS A 316 -19.40 -11.15 4.44
C HIS A 316 -18.56 -11.54 3.23
N ILE A 317 -18.58 -12.82 2.85
CA ILE A 317 -17.82 -13.34 1.72
C ILE A 317 -18.80 -13.61 0.57
N PHE A 318 -18.50 -13.08 -0.61
CA PHE A 318 -19.24 -13.26 -1.84
C PHE A 318 -18.32 -13.91 -2.89
N GLU A 319 -18.75 -14.98 -3.55
CA GLU A 319 -18.01 -15.63 -4.64
C GLU A 319 -18.85 -15.67 -5.93
N TYR A 320 -18.28 -15.17 -7.02
CA TYR A 320 -18.90 -15.14 -8.35
C TYR A 320 -17.84 -15.10 -9.45
N THR A 321 -18.12 -15.68 -10.62
CA THR A 321 -17.20 -15.65 -11.78
C THR A 321 -17.79 -14.77 -12.87
N SER A 322 -17.11 -13.67 -13.21
CA SER A 322 -17.65 -12.64 -14.12
C SER A 322 -16.68 -12.27 -15.24
N GLN A 323 -17.23 -11.84 -16.38
CA GLN A 323 -16.52 -11.17 -17.48
C GLN A 323 -16.80 -9.65 -17.51
N LEU A 324 -17.78 -9.18 -16.73
CA LEU A 324 -18.27 -7.81 -16.79
C LEU A 324 -17.32 -6.86 -16.08
N SER A 325 -17.11 -5.66 -16.62
CA SER A 325 -16.16 -4.70 -16.06
C SER A 325 -16.61 -3.26 -16.28
N VAL A 326 -16.61 -2.45 -15.23
CA VAL A 326 -16.87 -1.01 -15.33
C VAL A 326 -15.54 -0.26 -15.51
N THR A 327 -15.48 0.59 -16.53
CA THR A 327 -14.30 1.44 -16.79
C THR A 327 -14.25 2.65 -15.84
N PRO A 328 -13.10 3.34 -15.68
CA PRO A 328 -13.04 4.61 -14.96
C PRO A 328 -14.08 5.65 -15.44
N ASN A 329 -14.39 5.65 -16.73
CA ASN A 329 -15.36 6.54 -17.36
C ASN A 329 -16.84 6.10 -17.13
N GLN A 330 -17.08 5.12 -16.25
CA GLN A 330 -18.40 4.59 -15.90
C GLN A 330 -19.15 3.93 -17.09
N GLN A 331 -18.41 3.48 -18.11
CA GLN A 331 -18.93 2.66 -19.19
C GLN A 331 -18.77 1.18 -18.81
N LEU A 332 -19.85 0.41 -18.91
CA LEU A 332 -19.86 -1.04 -18.73
C LEU A 332 -19.31 -1.75 -19.98
N ILE A 333 -18.35 -2.65 -19.79
CA ILE A 333 -17.82 -3.54 -20.82
C ILE A 333 -18.47 -4.91 -20.67
N GLN A 334 -18.98 -5.42 -21.78
CA GLN A 334 -19.56 -6.74 -21.96
C GLN A 334 -18.76 -7.48 -23.05
N PRO A 335 -18.71 -8.83 -23.07
CA PRO A 335 -18.17 -9.57 -24.19
C PRO A 335 -18.96 -9.27 -25.48
N THR A 336 -18.23 -9.10 -26.58
CA THR A 336 -18.73 -8.74 -27.91
C THR A 336 -18.68 -9.90 -28.91
N HIS A 337 -18.22 -11.07 -28.45
CA HIS A 337 -17.89 -12.27 -29.23
C HIS A 337 -16.64 -12.13 -30.14
N ASP A 338 -15.97 -10.97 -30.16
CA ASP A 338 -14.58 -10.89 -30.65
C ASP A 338 -13.64 -11.48 -29.60
N THR A 339 -13.14 -12.68 -29.90
CA THR A 339 -12.27 -13.46 -29.01
C THR A 339 -10.91 -12.83 -28.70
N SER A 340 -10.52 -11.74 -29.37
CA SER A 340 -9.23 -11.10 -29.18
C SER A 340 -9.24 -9.90 -28.22
N SER A 341 -10.35 -9.15 -28.19
CA SER A 341 -10.52 -7.92 -27.40
C SER A 341 -11.24 -8.16 -26.07
N ASP A 342 -12.21 -9.08 -26.07
CA ASP A 342 -13.10 -9.40 -24.95
C ASP A 342 -12.34 -9.76 -23.65
N LEU A 343 -12.96 -9.46 -22.51
CA LEU A 343 -12.43 -9.81 -21.20
C LEU A 343 -12.66 -11.30 -20.89
N SER A 344 -11.62 -11.97 -20.43
CA SER A 344 -11.70 -13.35 -19.94
C SER A 344 -12.48 -13.43 -18.62
N PRO A 345 -13.08 -14.59 -18.29
CA PRO A 345 -13.66 -14.83 -16.97
C PRO A 345 -12.66 -14.58 -15.84
N VAL A 346 -13.13 -14.04 -14.73
CA VAL A 346 -12.36 -13.85 -13.50
C VAL A 346 -13.13 -14.40 -12.32
N GLN A 347 -12.50 -15.27 -11.54
CA GLN A 347 -13.03 -15.81 -10.29
C GLN A 347 -12.86 -14.77 -9.19
N PHE A 348 -13.96 -14.22 -8.66
CA PHE A 348 -13.93 -13.22 -7.61
C PHE A 348 -14.25 -13.79 -6.24
N ILE A 349 -13.50 -13.34 -5.23
CA ILE A 349 -13.82 -13.48 -3.80
C ILE A 349 -13.90 -12.07 -3.22
N PHE A 350 -15.09 -11.57 -2.95
CA PHE A 350 -15.29 -10.26 -2.31
C PHE A 350 -15.55 -10.45 -0.81
N CYS A 351 -14.71 -9.85 0.03
CA CYS A 351 -14.76 -9.90 1.47
C CYS A 351 -15.08 -8.50 2.03
N LEU A 352 -16.34 -8.27 2.39
CA LEU A 352 -16.80 -7.04 3.03
C LEU A 352 -16.80 -7.24 4.54
N LYS A 353 -15.83 -6.65 5.24
CA LYS A 353 -15.71 -6.75 6.70
C LYS A 353 -16.80 -5.93 7.38
N GLN A 354 -17.40 -6.46 8.44
CA GLN A 354 -18.41 -5.73 9.22
C GLN A 354 -17.80 -4.49 9.87
N LYS A 355 -16.60 -4.61 10.46
CA LYS A 355 -15.93 -3.54 11.24
C LYS A 355 -14.59 -3.14 10.64
N ASN A 356 -14.33 -1.82 10.63
CA ASN A 356 -13.08 -1.22 10.17
C ASN A 356 -11.91 -1.62 11.09
N SER A 357 -11.08 -2.54 10.61
CA SER A 357 -10.06 -3.23 11.41
C SER A 357 -8.62 -2.99 10.91
N LYS A 358 -8.45 -2.05 9.96
CA LYS A 358 -7.18 -1.61 9.33
C LYS A 358 -6.58 -2.63 8.34
N LYS A 359 -5.70 -2.14 7.45
CA LYS A 359 -5.02 -2.86 6.37
C LYS A 359 -4.44 -4.22 6.81
N ILE A 360 -3.76 -4.27 7.96
CA ILE A 360 -3.13 -5.50 8.47
C ILE A 360 -4.16 -6.61 8.71
N ASN A 361 -5.36 -6.28 9.19
CA ASN A 361 -6.44 -7.25 9.35
C ASN A 361 -7.06 -7.68 8.01
N SER A 362 -7.16 -6.77 7.04
CA SER A 362 -7.56 -7.14 5.66
C SER A 362 -6.53 -8.10 5.03
N HIS A 363 -5.24 -7.94 5.32
CA HIS A 363 -4.21 -8.91 4.96
C HIS A 363 -4.30 -10.22 5.78
N ARG A 364 -4.86 -10.22 7.01
CA ARG A 364 -5.11 -11.46 7.77
C ARG A 364 -6.22 -12.29 7.14
N TRP A 365 -7.31 -11.66 6.68
CA TRP A 365 -8.31 -12.32 5.82
C TRP A 365 -7.67 -12.89 4.55
N LEU A 366 -6.85 -12.11 3.85
CA LEU A 366 -6.18 -12.58 2.63
C LEU A 366 -5.29 -13.80 2.87
N PHE A 367 -4.34 -13.74 3.81
CA PHE A 367 -3.31 -14.77 3.95
C PHE A 367 -3.69 -15.93 4.88
N ASN A 368 -4.36 -15.65 6.01
CA ASN A 368 -4.66 -16.68 7.01
C ASN A 368 -6.00 -17.38 6.81
N ALA A 369 -6.99 -16.71 6.19
CA ALA A 369 -8.23 -17.37 5.76
C ALA A 369 -8.08 -17.88 4.32
N PHE A 370 -8.18 -17.00 3.32
CA PHE A 370 -8.33 -17.42 1.92
C PHE A 370 -7.06 -18.08 1.37
N GLY A 371 -5.88 -17.51 1.66
CA GLY A 371 -4.59 -18.05 1.24
C GLY A 371 -4.32 -19.46 1.76
N ARG A 372 -4.71 -19.79 2.99
CA ARG A 372 -4.53 -21.15 3.55
C ARG A 372 -5.43 -22.18 2.87
N ILE A 373 -6.65 -21.80 2.46
CA ILE A 373 -7.61 -22.69 1.78
C ILE A 373 -7.25 -22.89 0.30
N LEU A 374 -6.83 -21.82 -0.38
CA LEU A 374 -6.46 -21.85 -1.82
C LEU A 374 -5.02 -22.34 -2.08
N ASN A 375 -4.13 -22.20 -1.09
CA ASN A 375 -2.69 -22.47 -1.15
C ASN A 375 -2.03 -21.99 -2.48
N PRO A 376 -2.09 -20.67 -2.79
CA PRO A 376 -1.58 -20.14 -4.04
C PRO A 376 -0.04 -20.20 -4.08
N GLU A 377 0.57 -20.36 -5.25
CA GLU A 377 2.03 -20.25 -5.34
C GLU A 377 2.49 -18.79 -5.21
N VAL A 378 1.79 -17.84 -5.84
CA VAL A 378 2.06 -16.40 -5.78
C VAL A 378 0.81 -15.60 -5.37
N THR A 379 0.98 -14.68 -4.41
CA THR A 379 -0.03 -13.68 -4.03
C THR A 379 0.45 -12.29 -4.44
N ILE A 380 -0.37 -11.55 -5.19
CA ILE A 380 -0.13 -10.15 -5.57
C ILE A 380 -0.97 -9.25 -4.66
N LEU A 381 -0.41 -8.13 -4.19
CA LEU A 381 -1.10 -7.08 -3.44
C LEU A 381 -1.21 -5.82 -4.31
N ILE A 382 -2.40 -5.24 -4.36
CA ILE A 382 -2.73 -4.01 -5.06
C ILE A 382 -3.66 -3.18 -4.17
N ASP A 383 -3.31 -1.94 -3.86
CA ASP A 383 -4.23 -1.01 -3.15
C ASP A 383 -5.16 -0.36 -4.17
N ALA A 384 -6.46 -0.25 -3.83
CA ALA A 384 -7.47 0.41 -4.65
C ALA A 384 -7.05 1.85 -5.01
N GLY A 385 -7.40 2.26 -6.23
CA GLY A 385 -6.87 3.46 -6.91
C GLY A 385 -5.67 3.17 -7.81
N THR A 386 -4.85 2.16 -7.47
CA THR A 386 -3.67 1.76 -8.24
C THR A 386 -4.04 1.00 -9.52
N LYS A 387 -3.60 1.51 -10.67
CA LYS A 387 -3.84 0.91 -11.97
C LYS A 387 -2.63 0.07 -12.41
N PRO A 388 -2.73 -1.27 -12.49
CA PRO A 388 -1.68 -2.07 -13.12
C PRO A 388 -1.61 -1.77 -14.62
N SER A 389 -0.39 -1.63 -15.16
CA SER A 389 -0.15 -1.48 -16.60
C SER A 389 -0.41 -2.78 -17.36
N PRO A 390 -0.61 -2.77 -18.69
CA PRO A 390 -0.76 -4.00 -19.48
C PRO A 390 0.39 -4.98 -19.25
N ARG A 391 0.09 -6.28 -19.18
CA ARG A 391 1.03 -7.37 -18.82
C ARG A 391 1.84 -7.19 -17.51
N SER A 392 1.57 -6.21 -16.66
CA SER A 392 2.36 -5.99 -15.44
C SER A 392 2.21 -7.10 -14.39
N LEU A 393 1.02 -7.71 -14.26
CA LEU A 393 0.80 -8.85 -13.35
C LEU A 393 1.50 -10.11 -13.88
N LEU A 394 1.52 -10.30 -15.20
CA LEU A 394 2.29 -11.35 -15.86
C LEU A 394 3.79 -11.15 -15.61
N ALA A 395 4.31 -9.92 -15.73
CA ALA A 395 5.73 -9.64 -15.48
C ALA A 395 6.15 -9.88 -14.02
N LEU A 396 5.25 -9.66 -13.04
CA LEU A 396 5.48 -10.07 -11.65
C LEU A 396 5.58 -11.61 -11.57
N TRP A 397 4.60 -12.33 -12.13
CA TRP A 397 4.57 -13.80 -12.13
C TRP A 397 5.78 -14.43 -12.85
N GLU A 398 6.17 -13.91 -14.02
CA GLU A 398 7.34 -14.34 -14.80
C GLU A 398 8.62 -14.30 -13.93
N GLY A 399 8.73 -13.36 -12.98
CA GLY A 399 9.82 -13.31 -12.00
C GLY A 399 9.83 -14.50 -11.03
N PHE A 400 8.68 -14.88 -10.46
CA PHE A 400 8.57 -16.05 -9.58
C PHE A 400 8.65 -17.38 -10.35
N TYR A 401 8.22 -17.42 -11.61
CA TYR A 401 8.34 -18.60 -12.45
C TYR A 401 9.80 -18.89 -12.84
N ASN A 402 10.59 -17.85 -13.10
CA ASN A 402 12.00 -17.99 -13.48
C ASN A 402 12.97 -18.13 -12.30
N ASP A 403 12.65 -17.64 -11.09
CA ASP A 403 13.50 -17.79 -9.90
C ASP A 403 12.76 -18.43 -8.71
N LYS A 404 13.03 -19.73 -8.50
CA LYS A 404 12.45 -20.54 -7.42
C LYS A 404 12.80 -20.08 -6.00
N ASP A 405 13.89 -19.33 -5.81
CA ASP A 405 14.36 -18.82 -4.53
C ASP A 405 13.92 -17.35 -4.29
N LEU A 406 13.14 -16.77 -5.22
CA LEU A 406 12.49 -15.47 -5.05
C LEU A 406 11.30 -15.62 -4.09
N GLY A 407 11.33 -14.87 -2.98
CA GLY A 407 10.26 -14.86 -1.99
C GLY A 407 9.29 -13.69 -2.12
N GLY A 408 9.71 -12.58 -2.72
CA GLY A 408 8.86 -11.41 -2.96
C GLY A 408 9.44 -10.44 -4.00
N ALA A 409 8.56 -9.66 -4.62
CA ALA A 409 8.90 -8.68 -5.66
C ALA A 409 7.98 -7.46 -5.63
N CYS A 410 8.40 -6.36 -6.27
CA CYS A 410 7.53 -5.22 -6.58
C CYS A 410 7.81 -4.64 -7.97
N GLY A 411 6.81 -3.98 -8.53
CA GLY A 411 6.94 -3.24 -9.79
C GLY A 411 7.31 -1.77 -9.59
N GLU A 412 7.48 -1.05 -10.70
CA GLU A 412 7.60 0.41 -10.73
C GLU A 412 6.27 1.06 -10.35
N ILE A 413 6.19 1.67 -9.16
CA ILE A 413 5.08 2.57 -8.82
C ILE A 413 5.40 3.97 -9.32
N HIS A 414 4.53 4.57 -10.12
CA HIS A 414 4.67 5.95 -10.61
C HIS A 414 3.39 6.77 -10.40
N ALA A 415 3.55 8.09 -10.30
CA ALA A 415 2.45 9.01 -10.06
C ALA A 415 1.54 9.19 -11.30
N MET A 416 0.25 9.38 -11.06
CA MET A 416 -0.73 9.84 -12.06
C MET A 416 -0.47 11.30 -12.43
N LEU A 417 0.10 11.53 -13.60
CA LEU A 417 0.41 12.89 -14.08
C LEU A 417 -0.79 13.59 -14.76
N GLY A 418 -1.88 12.84 -15.00
CA GLY A 418 -3.07 13.32 -15.70
C GLY A 418 -2.88 13.45 -17.22
N LYS A 419 -3.98 13.69 -17.95
CA LYS A 419 -3.95 13.80 -19.43
C LYS A 419 -3.02 14.93 -19.88
N GLY A 420 -1.93 14.57 -20.57
CA GLY A 420 -0.90 15.52 -21.01
C GLY A 420 -0.02 16.07 -19.89
N GLY A 421 0.12 15.37 -18.76
CA GLY A 421 1.01 15.76 -17.66
C GLY A 421 0.51 16.92 -16.80
N LYS A 422 -0.76 17.34 -16.96
CA LYS A 422 -1.33 18.54 -16.31
C LYS A 422 -1.14 18.62 -14.78
N LYS A 423 -1.04 17.51 -14.05
CA LYS A 423 -0.80 17.56 -12.60
C LYS A 423 0.61 18.04 -12.23
N LEU A 424 1.58 17.99 -13.15
CA LEU A 424 2.95 18.48 -12.93
C LEU A 424 3.03 20.00 -12.67
N PHE A 425 2.00 20.77 -13.04
CA PHE A 425 1.93 22.19 -12.66
C PHE A 425 1.78 22.41 -11.15
N ASN A 426 1.35 21.40 -10.39
CA ASN A 426 1.41 21.40 -8.93
C ASN A 426 2.81 20.94 -8.47
N PRO A 427 3.62 21.80 -7.81
CA PRO A 427 4.96 21.43 -7.36
C PRO A 427 4.97 20.18 -6.47
N LEU A 428 3.96 19.98 -5.62
CA LEU A 428 3.90 18.81 -4.74
C LEU A 428 3.83 17.51 -5.54
N VAL A 429 3.05 17.47 -6.63
CA VAL A 429 2.98 16.32 -7.53
C VAL A 429 4.29 16.14 -8.30
N ALA A 430 4.86 17.24 -8.82
CA ALA A 430 6.11 17.20 -9.58
C ALA A 430 7.28 16.63 -8.77
N VAL A 431 7.42 17.02 -7.50
CA VAL A 431 8.47 16.52 -6.59
C VAL A 431 8.24 15.06 -6.20
N GLN A 432 7.02 14.67 -5.85
CA GLN A 432 6.70 13.26 -5.52
C GLN A 432 6.99 12.32 -6.70
N ASN A 433 6.68 12.74 -7.93
CA ASN A 433 7.05 12.00 -9.13
C ASN A 433 8.58 11.89 -9.32
N PHE A 434 9.35 12.92 -8.98
CA PHE A 434 10.82 12.84 -9.02
C PHE A 434 11.34 11.76 -8.08
N GLU A 435 10.90 11.76 -6.82
CA GLU A 435 11.35 10.79 -5.81
C GLU A 435 10.98 9.35 -6.19
N TYR A 436 9.75 9.10 -6.62
CA TYR A 436 9.34 7.78 -7.11
C TYR A 436 10.23 7.33 -8.28
N LYS A 437 10.53 8.21 -9.24
CA LYS A 437 11.39 7.85 -10.37
C LYS A 437 12.83 7.57 -9.93
N ILE A 438 13.48 8.45 -9.19
CA ILE A 438 14.86 8.21 -8.72
C ILE A 438 14.95 6.97 -7.82
N SER A 439 13.99 6.73 -6.93
CA SER A 439 14.03 5.54 -6.08
C SER A 439 13.81 4.24 -6.87
N ASN A 440 12.95 4.25 -7.90
CA ASN A 440 12.79 3.11 -8.82
C ASN A 440 13.99 2.93 -9.79
N ILE A 441 14.77 3.98 -10.06
CA ILE A 441 15.90 3.96 -11.01
C ILE A 441 17.23 3.65 -10.32
N LEU A 442 17.41 4.04 -9.05
CA LEU A 442 18.66 3.86 -8.31
C LEU A 442 18.50 2.97 -7.07
N ASP A 443 17.62 3.33 -6.12
CA ASP A 443 17.55 2.62 -4.83
C ASP A 443 17.01 1.19 -5.01
N LYS A 444 15.90 1.00 -5.73
CA LYS A 444 15.31 -0.31 -5.95
C LYS A 444 16.24 -1.24 -6.76
N PRO A 445 16.90 -0.79 -7.84
CA PRO A 445 17.97 -1.53 -8.50
C PRO A 445 19.17 -1.88 -7.60
N LEU A 446 19.63 -0.98 -6.73
CA LEU A 446 20.69 -1.25 -5.75
C LEU A 446 20.27 -2.37 -4.78
N GLU A 447 19.12 -2.22 -4.11
CA GLU A 447 18.64 -3.20 -3.13
C GLU A 447 18.34 -4.57 -3.76
N SER A 448 17.77 -4.57 -4.96
CA SER A 448 17.49 -5.75 -5.80
C SER A 448 18.77 -6.49 -6.22
N SER A 449 19.88 -5.76 -6.41
CA SER A 449 21.20 -6.34 -6.73
C SER A 449 21.78 -7.16 -5.59
N PHE A 450 21.58 -6.69 -4.35
CA PHE A 450 21.98 -7.43 -3.14
C PHE A 450 20.99 -8.55 -2.78
N GLY A 451 19.71 -8.42 -3.19
CA GLY A 451 18.65 -9.40 -2.96
C GLY A 451 17.80 -9.12 -1.71
N TYR A 452 17.89 -7.92 -1.15
CA TYR A 452 17.05 -7.47 -0.02
C TYR A 452 16.50 -6.08 -0.32
N VAL A 453 15.37 -6.04 -1.01
CA VAL A 453 14.57 -4.81 -1.20
C VAL A 453 13.98 -4.38 0.15
N SER A 454 14.31 -3.17 0.62
CA SER A 454 13.97 -2.72 2.00
C SER A 454 12.49 -2.39 2.20
N VAL A 455 11.74 -2.27 1.11
CA VAL A 455 10.28 -2.17 1.07
C VAL A 455 9.77 -2.67 -0.28
N LEU A 456 8.82 -3.62 -0.24
CA LEU A 456 7.95 -3.98 -1.35
C LEU A 456 6.58 -3.34 -1.03
N PRO A 457 6.18 -2.24 -1.70
CA PRO A 457 5.00 -1.48 -1.28
C PRO A 457 3.70 -2.28 -1.44
N GLY A 458 2.84 -2.31 -0.42
CA GLY A 458 1.54 -2.98 -0.48
C GLY A 458 0.70 -2.61 -1.71
N ALA A 459 0.78 -1.36 -2.16
CA ALA A 459 0.05 -0.85 -3.33
C ALA A 459 0.38 -1.55 -4.66
N PHE A 460 1.58 -2.13 -4.82
CA PHE A 460 1.93 -2.94 -6.00
C PHE A 460 3.12 -3.87 -5.73
N SER A 461 2.86 -4.96 -5.01
CA SER A 461 3.87 -5.98 -4.67
C SER A 461 3.35 -7.39 -4.86
N ALA A 462 4.24 -8.37 -4.79
CA ALA A 462 3.92 -9.79 -4.90
C ALA A 462 4.82 -10.63 -3.99
N TYR A 463 4.29 -11.75 -3.50
CA TYR A 463 4.94 -12.63 -2.54
C TYR A 463 4.68 -14.09 -2.91
N ARG A 464 5.69 -14.95 -2.77
CA ARG A 464 5.49 -16.40 -2.87
C ARG A 464 4.91 -16.89 -1.54
N PHE A 465 3.75 -17.55 -1.56
CA PHE A 465 2.98 -17.82 -0.33
C PHE A 465 3.78 -18.62 0.71
N ARG A 466 4.44 -19.70 0.28
CA ARG A 466 5.35 -20.52 1.10
C ARG A 466 6.59 -19.76 1.64
N ALA A 467 6.97 -18.63 1.03
CA ALA A 467 8.05 -17.78 1.56
C ALA A 467 7.58 -16.92 2.74
N ILE A 468 6.37 -16.33 2.66
CA ILE A 468 5.82 -15.48 3.73
C ILE A 468 5.24 -16.27 4.93
N MET A 469 4.73 -17.49 4.70
CA MET A 469 4.08 -18.30 5.75
C MET A 469 4.98 -18.59 6.97
N GLY A 470 4.37 -18.65 8.15
CA GLY A 470 5.06 -18.72 9.44
C GLY A 470 5.58 -17.35 9.90
N ARG A 471 6.76 -17.34 10.53
CA ARG A 471 7.36 -16.16 11.18
C ARG A 471 7.23 -14.81 10.45
N PRO A 472 7.42 -14.69 9.12
CA PRO A 472 7.27 -13.39 8.45
C PRO A 472 5.84 -12.84 8.55
N LEU A 473 4.81 -13.67 8.39
CA LEU A 473 3.42 -13.28 8.62
C LEU A 473 3.07 -13.13 10.11
N GLU A 474 3.58 -13.99 10.99
CA GLU A 474 3.39 -13.83 12.46
C GLU A 474 3.86 -12.44 12.92
N GLN A 475 5.08 -12.07 12.54
CA GLN A 475 5.70 -10.80 12.90
C GLN A 475 5.08 -9.60 12.17
N TYR A 476 4.38 -9.81 11.04
CA TYR A 476 3.56 -8.81 10.37
C TYR A 476 2.25 -8.56 11.13
N PHE A 477 1.52 -9.63 11.47
CA PHE A 477 0.24 -9.57 12.18
C PHE A 477 0.35 -9.16 13.65
N HIS A 478 1.56 -9.12 14.24
CA HIS A 478 1.80 -8.42 15.50
C HIS A 478 1.36 -6.93 15.51
N GLY A 479 1.23 -6.30 14.32
CA GLY A 479 0.69 -4.94 14.17
C GLY A 479 -0.85 -4.85 14.18
N ASP A 480 -1.56 -5.97 14.29
CA ASP A 480 -3.02 -6.03 14.20
C ASP A 480 -3.70 -5.76 15.54
N HIS A 481 -4.49 -4.69 15.61
CA HIS A 481 -5.23 -4.32 16.83
C HIS A 481 -6.23 -5.38 17.29
N THR A 482 -6.79 -6.19 16.39
CA THR A 482 -7.71 -7.27 16.79
C THR A 482 -6.98 -8.40 17.53
N LEU A 483 -5.69 -8.60 17.25
CA LEU A 483 -4.85 -9.57 17.95
C LEU A 483 -4.23 -9.02 19.25
N SER A 484 -4.31 -7.71 19.53
CA SER A 484 -3.75 -7.10 20.75
C SER A 484 -4.16 -7.84 22.03
N LYS A 485 -5.44 -8.19 22.15
CA LYS A 485 -6.00 -8.88 23.34
C LYS A 485 -5.47 -10.31 23.49
N ILE A 486 -5.23 -10.99 22.37
CA ILE A 486 -4.75 -12.39 22.33
C ILE A 486 -3.24 -12.45 22.58
N LEU A 487 -2.48 -11.52 21.98
CA LEU A 487 -1.02 -11.47 22.07
C LEU A 487 -0.50 -10.77 23.33
N GLY A 488 -1.34 -10.01 24.04
CA GLY A 488 -0.99 -9.29 25.26
C GLY A 488 0.23 -8.38 25.08
N LYS A 489 1.31 -8.62 25.85
CA LYS A 489 2.59 -7.89 25.74
C LYS A 489 3.30 -8.02 24.38
N LYS A 490 2.88 -8.96 23.53
CA LYS A 490 3.36 -9.13 22.14
C LYS A 490 2.44 -8.50 21.09
N GLY A 491 1.24 -8.06 21.46
CA GLY A 491 0.29 -7.40 20.55
C GLY A 491 0.51 -5.90 20.49
N ILE A 492 0.10 -5.24 19.40
CA ILE A 492 0.43 -3.83 19.14
C ILE A 492 0.13 -2.93 20.35
N ASP A 493 -1.02 -3.09 21.02
CA ASP A 493 -1.40 -2.21 22.13
C ASP A 493 -0.51 -2.36 23.37
N GLY A 494 0.02 -3.55 23.63
CA GLY A 494 1.01 -3.82 24.67
C GLY A 494 2.44 -3.40 24.32
N MET A 495 2.69 -2.83 23.14
CA MET A 495 4.02 -2.42 22.70
C MET A 495 4.38 -0.96 23.03
N ASN A 496 5.67 -0.73 23.26
CA ASN A 496 6.26 0.60 23.31
C ASN A 496 6.15 1.34 21.95
N ILE A 497 6.04 2.67 21.98
CA ILE A 497 5.76 3.57 20.85
C ILE A 497 6.74 3.42 19.67
N PHE A 498 7.99 3.03 19.92
CA PHE A 498 8.95 2.71 18.86
C PHE A 498 8.47 1.54 17.98
N LYS A 499 8.00 0.44 18.60
CA LYS A 499 7.45 -0.70 17.86
C LYS A 499 6.10 -0.37 17.23
N LYS A 500 5.26 0.49 17.86
CA LYS A 500 4.03 0.98 17.20
C LYS A 500 4.34 1.77 15.92
N ASN A 501 5.37 2.64 15.93
CA ASN A 501 5.83 3.34 14.73
C ASN A 501 6.41 2.38 13.66
N MET A 502 7.07 1.29 14.05
CA MET A 502 7.56 0.26 13.12
C MET A 502 6.41 -0.34 12.26
N PHE A 503 5.22 -0.51 12.81
CA PHE A 503 4.01 -0.97 12.09
C PHE A 503 3.30 0.12 11.25
N LEU A 504 3.87 1.33 11.15
CA LEU A 504 3.51 2.32 10.12
C LEU A 504 4.26 2.11 8.80
N ALA A 505 5.19 1.14 8.77
CA ALA A 505 5.87 0.64 7.58
C ALA A 505 6.02 -0.88 7.68
N GLU A 506 4.92 -1.55 7.99
CA GLU A 506 4.76 -2.99 8.17
C GLU A 506 5.34 -3.82 7.01
N ASP A 507 5.20 -3.32 5.79
CA ASP A 507 5.74 -3.93 4.57
C ASP A 507 7.28 -4.05 4.63
N ARG A 508 7.98 -3.13 5.32
CA ARG A 508 9.44 -3.21 5.56
C ARG A 508 9.83 -4.34 6.50
N ILE A 509 9.00 -4.59 7.52
CA ILE A 509 9.19 -5.67 8.49
C ILE A 509 9.08 -7.00 7.74
N LEU A 510 8.04 -7.18 6.93
CA LEU A 510 7.82 -8.39 6.13
C LEU A 510 9.00 -8.67 5.20
N CYS A 511 9.54 -7.63 4.53
CA CYS A 511 10.73 -7.74 3.69
C CYS A 511 11.95 -8.26 4.47
N PHE A 512 12.22 -7.71 5.66
CA PHE A 512 13.33 -8.16 6.49
C PHE A 512 13.13 -9.59 7.03
N GLU A 513 11.95 -9.90 7.58
CA GLU A 513 11.65 -11.22 8.17
C GLU A 513 11.70 -12.36 7.15
N LEU A 514 11.33 -12.09 5.89
CA LEU A 514 11.38 -13.04 4.80
C LEU A 514 12.82 -13.41 4.40
N VAL A 515 13.72 -12.42 4.29
CA VAL A 515 15.14 -12.65 3.99
C VAL A 515 15.87 -13.23 5.22
N ALA A 516 15.50 -12.80 6.43
CA ALA A 516 15.97 -13.35 7.70
C ALA A 516 15.15 -14.57 8.19
N LYS A 517 14.55 -15.34 7.29
CA LYS A 517 13.82 -16.59 7.59
C LYS A 517 14.80 -17.74 7.79
N ALA A 518 14.76 -18.35 8.98
CA ALA A 518 15.75 -19.36 9.38
C ALA A 518 15.74 -20.59 8.46
N GLY A 519 16.91 -21.12 8.13
CA GLY A 519 17.09 -22.27 7.22
C GLY A 519 16.65 -22.05 5.77
N GLN A 520 16.21 -20.85 5.40
CA GLN A 520 15.66 -20.52 4.08
C GLN A 520 16.52 -19.47 3.37
N LYS A 521 16.51 -19.47 2.04
CA LYS A 521 17.34 -18.59 1.20
C LYS A 521 16.53 -17.63 0.32
N TRP A 522 15.32 -17.30 0.77
CA TRP A 522 14.39 -16.39 0.10
C TRP A 522 15.01 -15.01 -0.08
N HIS A 523 14.92 -14.46 -1.29
CA HIS A 523 15.40 -13.12 -1.57
C HIS A 523 14.32 -12.29 -2.27
N LEU A 524 14.56 -10.98 -2.35
CA LEU A 524 13.64 -10.00 -2.88
C LEU A 524 14.22 -9.32 -4.12
N THR A 525 13.38 -9.00 -5.10
CA THR A 525 13.79 -8.33 -6.36
C THR A 525 12.87 -7.18 -6.72
N TYR A 526 13.40 -6.25 -7.50
CA TYR A 526 12.63 -5.23 -8.21
C TYR A 526 12.38 -5.68 -9.66
N ILE A 527 11.15 -5.52 -10.19
CA ILE A 527 10.76 -5.95 -11.54
C ILE A 527 10.33 -4.73 -12.36
N LYS A 528 11.29 -4.12 -13.07
CA LYS A 528 11.11 -2.96 -13.96
C LYS A 528 10.00 -3.10 -15.02
N ALA A 529 9.73 -4.34 -15.46
CA ALA A 529 8.70 -4.62 -16.47
C ALA A 529 7.26 -4.55 -15.91
N ALA A 530 7.09 -4.78 -14.60
CA ALA A 530 5.82 -4.59 -13.92
C ALA A 530 5.68 -3.11 -13.52
N LYS A 531 4.59 -2.45 -13.88
CA LYS A 531 4.33 -1.04 -13.52
C LYS A 531 2.92 -0.81 -12.99
N GLY A 532 2.81 -0.05 -11.91
CA GLY A 532 1.56 0.43 -11.33
C GLY A 532 1.50 1.95 -11.33
N GLU A 533 0.39 2.51 -11.80
CA GLU A 533 0.12 3.94 -11.79
C GLU A 533 -0.78 4.27 -10.58
N THR A 534 -0.37 5.17 -9.70
CA THR A 534 -1.09 5.54 -8.45
C THR A 534 -1.22 7.07 -8.33
N ASP A 535 -2.25 7.56 -7.66
CA ASP A 535 -2.37 8.98 -7.33
C ASP A 535 -1.43 9.41 -6.18
N VAL A 536 -1.29 10.72 -5.98
CA VAL A 536 -0.39 11.31 -4.98
C VAL A 536 -1.03 12.55 -4.36
N PRO A 537 -0.78 12.84 -3.07
CA PRO A 537 -1.30 14.03 -2.39
C PRO A 537 -1.04 15.32 -3.16
N GLU A 538 -2.12 16.03 -3.48
CA GLU A 538 -2.06 17.33 -4.16
C GLU A 538 -2.05 18.51 -3.19
N GLY A 539 -2.46 18.30 -1.93
CA GLY A 539 -2.56 19.33 -0.89
C GLY A 539 -1.53 19.18 0.24
N ALA A 540 -0.92 20.29 0.66
CA ALA A 540 0.16 20.32 1.65
C ALA A 540 -0.17 19.59 2.97
N ALA A 541 -1.39 19.75 3.51
CA ALA A 541 -1.77 19.13 4.79
C ALA A 541 -1.93 17.59 4.72
N GLU A 542 -2.28 17.07 3.54
CA GLU A 542 -2.34 15.62 3.27
C GLU A 542 -0.93 15.07 3.06
N PHE A 543 -0.13 15.76 2.24
CA PHE A 543 1.26 15.46 1.97
C PHE A 543 2.11 15.40 3.26
N ILE A 544 1.99 16.37 4.17
CA ILE A 544 2.65 16.34 5.49
C ILE A 544 2.20 15.11 6.31
N SER A 545 0.92 14.75 6.28
CA SER A 545 0.37 13.61 7.03
C SER A 545 0.89 12.27 6.51
N GLN A 546 0.94 12.09 5.18
CA GLN A 546 1.56 10.93 4.53
C GLN A 546 3.05 10.83 4.92
N ARG A 547 3.77 11.95 4.89
CA ARG A 547 5.22 12.00 5.11
C ARG A 547 5.61 11.75 6.56
N ARG A 548 4.80 12.16 7.56
CA ARG A 548 4.95 11.70 8.96
C ARG A 548 4.98 10.17 9.02
N ARG A 549 3.97 9.50 8.43
CA ARG A 549 3.83 8.04 8.46
C ARG A 549 5.04 7.36 7.83
N TRP A 550 5.43 7.79 6.63
CA TRP A 550 6.55 7.20 5.88
C TRP A 550 7.91 7.43 6.54
N LEU A 551 8.19 8.63 7.05
CA LEU A 551 9.47 8.95 7.69
C LEU A 551 9.63 8.18 9.02
N ASN A 552 8.63 8.24 9.90
CA ASN A 552 8.71 7.57 11.20
C ASN A 552 8.74 6.04 11.05
N GLY A 553 7.86 5.48 10.21
CA GLY A 553 7.85 4.05 9.91
C GLY A 553 9.15 3.57 9.27
N SER A 554 9.70 4.31 8.30
CA SER A 554 10.97 3.94 7.66
C SER A 554 12.15 4.03 8.63
N PHE A 555 12.21 5.04 9.51
CA PHE A 555 13.27 5.13 10.51
C PHE A 555 13.20 3.98 11.52
N ALA A 556 12.01 3.70 12.06
CA ALA A 556 11.79 2.62 13.03
C ALA A 556 12.11 1.23 12.44
N ALA A 557 11.63 0.95 11.22
CA ALA A 557 11.89 -0.32 10.54
C ALA A 557 13.37 -0.47 10.10
N SER A 558 14.04 0.62 9.71
CA SER A 558 15.47 0.59 9.38
C SER A 558 16.29 0.21 10.62
N LEU A 559 16.08 0.89 11.76
CA LEU A 559 16.76 0.55 13.01
C LEU A 559 16.41 -0.87 13.49
N TYR A 560 15.17 -1.34 13.32
CA TYR A 560 14.80 -2.74 13.60
C TYR A 560 15.63 -3.72 12.76
N SER A 561 15.73 -3.53 11.45
CA SER A 561 16.50 -4.41 10.55
C SER A 561 18.00 -4.42 10.88
N LEU A 562 18.57 -3.27 11.27
CA LEU A 562 19.96 -3.16 11.70
C LEU A 562 20.20 -3.89 13.03
N MET A 563 19.36 -3.67 14.05
CA MET A 563 19.45 -4.36 15.34
C MET A 563 19.31 -5.87 15.22
N HIS A 564 18.52 -6.36 14.27
CA HIS A 564 18.26 -7.79 14.08
C HIS A 564 19.13 -8.44 12.99
N PHE A 565 20.05 -7.71 12.35
CA PHE A 565 20.85 -8.17 11.20
C PHE A 565 21.55 -9.52 11.45
N GLY A 566 22.00 -9.78 12.68
CA GLY A 566 22.60 -11.06 13.09
C GLY A 566 21.73 -12.30 12.82
N ARG A 567 20.42 -12.14 12.60
CA ARG A 567 19.53 -13.23 12.17
C ARG A 567 19.77 -13.73 10.75
N LEU A 568 20.36 -12.93 9.86
CA LEU A 568 20.71 -13.36 8.50
C LEU A 568 21.71 -14.52 8.52
N TYR A 569 22.56 -14.61 9.55
CA TYR A 569 23.44 -15.77 9.79
C TYR A 569 22.70 -17.08 10.15
N LYS A 570 21.39 -17.02 10.44
CA LYS A 570 20.53 -18.21 10.61
C LYS A 570 19.73 -18.57 9.35
N SER A 571 19.84 -17.78 8.28
CA SER A 571 19.27 -18.09 6.97
C SER A 571 20.10 -19.13 6.21
N GLY A 572 19.58 -19.65 5.10
CA GLY A 572 20.28 -20.52 4.17
C GLY A 572 21.07 -19.77 3.07
N HIS A 573 21.37 -18.48 3.25
CA HIS A 573 22.07 -17.69 2.24
C HIS A 573 23.56 -18.04 2.11
N ASN A 574 24.09 -17.97 0.88
CA ASN A 574 25.50 -18.25 0.61
C ASN A 574 26.42 -17.08 0.98
N LEU A 575 27.73 -17.37 1.11
CA LEU A 575 28.74 -16.39 1.53
C LEU A 575 28.77 -15.13 0.65
N ALA A 576 28.60 -15.27 -0.67
CA ALA A 576 28.58 -14.13 -1.59
C ALA A 576 27.39 -13.19 -1.35
N ARG A 577 26.18 -13.73 -1.14
CA ARG A 577 25.00 -12.93 -0.79
C ARG A 577 25.13 -12.32 0.62
N MET A 578 25.67 -13.06 1.58
CA MET A 578 25.96 -12.54 2.91
C MET A 578 26.97 -11.37 2.88
N PHE A 579 28.00 -11.43 2.03
CA PHE A 579 28.93 -10.31 1.81
C PHE A 579 28.20 -9.06 1.28
N PHE A 580 27.33 -9.21 0.27
CA PHE A 580 26.53 -8.08 -0.23
C PHE A 580 25.55 -7.52 0.80
N PHE A 581 24.98 -8.35 1.68
CA PHE A 581 24.16 -7.85 2.80
C PHE A 581 24.96 -7.01 3.81
N HIS A 582 26.27 -7.27 4.00
CA HIS A 582 27.11 -6.40 4.85
C HIS A 582 27.38 -5.05 4.18
N ILE A 583 27.58 -5.02 2.85
CA ILE A 583 27.67 -3.76 2.09
C ILE A 583 26.35 -2.98 2.22
N GLN A 584 25.20 -3.64 2.09
CA GLN A 584 23.90 -3.01 2.26
C GLN A 584 23.65 -2.55 3.70
N MET A 585 24.09 -3.30 4.70
CA MET A 585 24.03 -2.89 6.11
C MET A 585 24.83 -1.61 6.35
N LEU A 586 26.08 -1.55 5.89
CA LEU A 586 26.93 -0.36 6.00
C LEU A 586 26.30 0.85 5.29
N TYR A 587 25.81 0.65 4.07
CA TYR A 587 25.05 1.66 3.32
C TYR A 587 23.81 2.14 4.12
N ASN A 588 23.03 1.25 4.72
CA ASN A 588 21.86 1.60 5.51
C ASN A 588 22.23 2.34 6.81
N VAL A 589 23.30 1.94 7.52
CA VAL A 589 23.83 2.65 8.69
C VAL A 589 24.22 4.08 8.32
N LEU A 590 24.92 4.27 7.19
CA LEU A 590 25.28 5.59 6.69
C LEU A 590 24.03 6.42 6.37
N ASN A 591 23.04 5.89 5.63
CA ASN A 591 21.80 6.62 5.34
C ASN A 591 21.03 7.01 6.63
N VAL A 592 21.02 6.18 7.68
CA VAL A 592 20.42 6.51 8.98
C VAL A 592 21.14 7.68 9.66
N ILE A 593 22.49 7.68 9.67
CA ILE A 593 23.30 8.78 10.23
C ILE A 593 23.08 10.08 9.44
N PHE A 594 23.10 10.01 8.10
CA PHE A 594 22.86 11.17 7.23
C PHE A 594 21.44 11.72 7.39
N SER A 595 20.43 10.85 7.54
CA SER A 595 19.06 11.28 7.83
C SER A 595 18.96 11.96 9.20
N TRP A 596 19.64 11.45 10.24
CA TRP A 596 19.59 12.00 11.59
C TRP A 596 20.17 13.43 11.67
N PHE A 597 21.34 13.65 11.06
CA PHE A 597 22.04 14.94 11.05
C PHE A 597 21.67 15.86 9.86
N SER A 598 20.63 15.52 9.10
CA SER A 598 20.22 16.24 7.89
C SER A 598 19.82 17.69 8.16
N LEU A 599 19.12 17.97 9.26
CA LEU A 599 18.68 19.32 9.65
C LEU A 599 19.88 20.26 9.88
N ALA A 600 20.86 19.83 10.69
CA ALA A 600 22.11 20.55 10.88
C ALA A 600 22.89 20.69 9.57
N SER A 601 23.01 19.60 8.79
CA SER A 601 23.78 19.58 7.54
C SER A 601 23.22 20.54 6.49
N TYR A 602 21.89 20.67 6.39
CA TYR A 602 21.23 21.61 5.48
C TYR A 602 21.33 23.06 5.95
N TYR A 603 21.18 23.31 7.26
CA TYR A 603 21.42 24.64 7.81
C TYR A 603 22.86 25.11 7.57
N LEU A 604 23.85 24.26 7.89
CA LEU A 604 25.27 24.54 7.65
C LEU A 604 25.57 24.72 6.16
N THR A 605 25.03 23.89 5.28
CA THR A 605 25.21 24.05 3.83
C THR A 605 24.62 25.37 3.33
N THR A 606 23.44 25.76 3.83
CA THR A 606 22.77 27.02 3.51
C THR A 606 23.60 28.22 3.95
N THR A 607 24.08 28.24 5.21
CA THR A 607 24.88 29.36 5.73
C THR A 607 26.24 29.45 5.04
N VAL A 608 26.93 28.32 4.86
CA VAL A 608 28.27 28.29 4.23
C VAL A 608 28.24 28.73 2.78
N ILE A 609 27.25 28.33 1.98
CA ILE A 609 27.14 28.81 0.58
C ILE A 609 26.85 30.32 0.54
N MET A 610 26.01 30.84 1.45
CA MET A 610 25.80 32.28 1.60
C MET A 610 27.06 33.04 2.01
N ASP A 611 27.88 32.50 2.91
CA ASP A 611 29.11 33.16 3.36
C ASP A 611 30.22 33.10 2.31
N LEU A 612 30.40 31.94 1.66
CA LEU A 612 31.47 31.71 0.67
C LEU A 612 31.26 32.55 -0.61
N VAL A 613 30.02 32.81 -1.02
CA VAL A 613 29.73 33.72 -2.14
C VAL A 613 29.60 35.17 -1.69
N GLY A 614 28.99 35.42 -0.53
CA GLY A 614 28.51 36.75 -0.15
C GLY A 614 29.42 37.58 0.73
N THR A 615 30.41 36.99 1.41
CA THR A 615 31.35 37.72 2.28
C THR A 615 32.56 38.18 1.45
N PRO A 616 32.80 39.49 1.31
CA PRO A 616 33.98 39.97 0.60
C PRO A 616 35.27 39.67 1.38
N VAL A 617 36.33 39.31 0.66
CA VAL A 617 37.66 39.03 1.22
C VAL A 617 38.67 39.95 0.54
N VAL A 618 39.25 40.86 1.32
CA VAL A 618 40.32 41.76 0.87
C VAL A 618 41.56 40.93 0.52
N GLY A 619 42.09 41.13 -0.69
CA GLY A 619 43.27 40.39 -1.18
C GLY A 619 44.49 40.58 -0.28
N GLY A 620 45.28 39.51 -0.10
CA GLY A 620 46.45 39.52 0.76
C GLY A 620 47.49 38.47 0.36
N VAL A 621 48.63 38.45 1.06
CA VAL A 621 49.82 37.67 0.67
C VAL A 621 49.56 36.15 0.50
N ALA A 622 48.48 35.62 1.10
CA ALA A 622 48.09 34.21 1.02
C ALA A 622 46.69 33.96 0.39
N GLY A 623 46.02 34.97 -0.18
CA GLY A 623 44.63 34.83 -0.64
C GLY A 623 44.23 35.81 -1.75
N SER A 624 43.54 35.29 -2.77
CA SER A 624 42.97 36.08 -3.85
C SER A 624 41.79 36.93 -3.37
N GLU A 625 41.72 38.17 -3.83
CA GLU A 625 40.57 39.06 -3.65
C GLU A 625 39.26 38.42 -4.13
N HIS A 626 38.17 38.61 -3.38
CA HIS A 626 36.84 38.08 -3.69
C HIS A 626 35.76 39.07 -3.27
N HIS A 627 34.82 39.34 -4.18
CA HIS A 627 33.71 40.28 -3.97
C HIS A 627 32.38 39.55 -3.72
N GLY A 628 31.51 40.14 -2.91
CA GLY A 628 30.21 39.61 -2.53
C GLY A 628 29.19 39.66 -3.67
N TRP A 629 28.66 38.50 -4.09
CA TRP A 629 27.75 38.37 -5.22
C TRP A 629 26.35 37.85 -4.78
N PRO A 630 25.22 38.34 -5.32
CA PRO A 630 25.06 39.13 -6.55
C PRO A 630 24.90 40.65 -6.37
N PHE A 631 24.75 41.15 -5.14
CA PHE A 631 24.38 42.55 -4.89
C PHE A 631 25.57 43.46 -4.52
N GLY A 632 26.80 42.99 -4.74
CA GLY A 632 28.03 43.69 -4.36
C GLY A 632 28.35 43.61 -2.86
N ASP A 633 29.56 44.05 -2.52
CA ASP A 633 30.20 43.88 -1.21
C ASP A 633 29.40 44.45 -0.02
N ARG A 634 28.56 45.47 -0.26
CA ARG A 634 27.79 46.13 0.81
C ARG A 634 26.41 45.50 1.03
N ALA A 635 25.69 45.14 -0.03
CA ALA A 635 24.31 44.66 0.09
C ALA A 635 24.23 43.14 0.27
N THR A 636 25.15 42.38 -0.33
CA THR A 636 25.11 40.90 -0.26
C THR A 636 25.25 40.36 1.17
N PRO A 637 26.19 40.84 2.02
CA PRO A 637 26.26 40.37 3.42
C PRO A 637 25.00 40.67 4.23
N ILE A 638 24.35 41.80 3.96
CA ILE A 638 23.12 42.24 4.64
C ILE A 638 21.94 41.33 4.25
N VAL A 639 21.75 41.10 2.94
CA VAL A 639 20.71 40.19 2.42
C VAL A 639 20.94 38.77 2.95
N ASN A 640 22.17 38.27 2.90
CA ASN A 640 22.49 36.92 3.38
C ASN A 640 22.24 36.78 4.89
N SER A 641 22.62 37.77 5.69
CA SER A 641 22.32 37.78 7.14
C SER A 641 20.82 37.77 7.42
N LEU A 642 20.05 38.60 6.71
CA LEU A 642 18.59 38.65 6.83
C LEU A 642 17.94 37.31 6.46
N LEU A 643 18.36 36.69 5.34
CA LEU A 643 17.84 35.39 4.90
C LEU A 643 18.18 34.26 5.89
N LYS A 644 19.35 34.26 6.53
CA LYS A 644 19.70 33.31 7.60
C LYS A 644 18.79 33.47 8.83
N TYR A 645 18.51 34.70 9.26
CA TYR A 645 17.60 34.96 10.38
C TYR A 645 16.16 34.56 10.05
N ILE A 646 15.68 34.85 8.84
CA ILE A 646 14.36 34.39 8.36
C ILE A 646 14.30 32.86 8.31
N TYR A 647 15.33 32.18 7.77
CA TYR A 647 15.41 30.71 7.77
C TYR A 647 15.29 30.14 9.19
N LEU A 648 16.09 30.66 10.13
CA LEU A 648 16.09 30.19 11.52
C LEU A 648 14.73 30.44 12.21
N ALA A 649 14.14 31.62 12.03
CA ALA A 649 12.81 31.94 12.54
C ALA A 649 11.72 31.00 11.96
N PHE A 650 11.79 30.67 10.67
CA PHE A 650 10.87 29.73 10.06
C PHE A 650 11.11 28.27 10.49
N VAL A 651 12.34 27.86 10.79
CA VAL A 651 12.62 26.55 11.42
C VAL A 651 12.03 26.49 12.82
N ILE A 652 12.24 27.51 13.65
CA ILE A 652 11.62 27.62 15.00
C ILE A 652 10.09 27.57 14.89
N LEU A 653 9.51 28.27 13.92
CA LEU A 653 8.07 28.20 13.61
C LEU A 653 7.60 26.78 13.27
N GLN A 654 8.40 25.95 12.58
CA GLN A 654 8.01 24.55 12.32
C GLN A 654 7.97 23.72 13.61
N PHE A 655 8.89 23.93 14.57
CA PHE A 655 8.81 23.25 15.87
C PHE A 655 7.57 23.69 16.66
N ILE A 656 7.23 24.99 16.66
CA ILE A 656 6.01 25.52 17.30
C ILE A 656 4.75 24.92 16.65
N LEU A 657 4.66 24.94 15.32
CA LEU A 657 3.52 24.38 14.57
C LEU A 657 3.39 22.87 14.76
N ALA A 658 4.50 22.13 14.74
CA ALA A 658 4.50 20.67 14.85
C ALA A 658 4.16 20.15 16.25
N LEU A 659 4.42 20.93 17.30
CA LEU A 659 4.02 20.61 18.67
C LEU A 659 2.60 21.10 19.01
N GLY A 660 2.17 22.22 18.43
CA GLY A 660 0.90 22.86 18.80
C GLY A 660 -0.31 22.56 17.89
N ASN A 661 -0.13 22.24 16.61
CA ASN A 661 -1.23 22.21 15.64
C ASN A 661 -1.17 21.08 14.61
N ARG A 662 -2.31 20.42 14.36
CA ARG A 662 -2.47 19.53 13.19
C ARG A 662 -2.42 20.36 11.88
N PRO A 663 -1.72 19.93 10.81
CA PRO A 663 -1.59 20.68 9.55
C PRO A 663 -2.92 21.06 8.88
N LYS A 664 -4.00 20.31 9.14
CA LYS A 664 -5.35 20.64 8.66
C LYS A 664 -5.90 21.95 9.23
N GLY A 665 -5.50 22.37 10.44
CA GLY A 665 -5.93 23.61 11.09
C GLY A 665 -5.07 24.84 10.78
N SER A 666 -3.84 24.66 10.32
CA SER A 666 -2.83 25.73 10.11
C SER A 666 -2.30 25.80 8.68
N LYS A 667 -3.16 25.43 7.70
CA LYS A 667 -2.82 25.28 6.27
C LYS A 667 -2.04 26.47 5.70
N PHE A 668 -2.48 27.70 5.96
CA PHE A 668 -1.85 28.91 5.42
C PHE A 668 -0.42 29.12 5.95
N THR A 669 -0.18 28.87 7.24
CA THR A 669 1.15 29.02 7.86
C THR A 669 2.15 27.98 7.33
N TYR A 670 1.68 26.75 7.09
CA TYR A 670 2.48 25.75 6.39
C TYR A 670 2.76 26.16 4.94
N ILE A 671 1.76 26.63 4.17
CA ILE A 671 1.96 27.09 2.78
C ILE A 671 2.96 28.26 2.70
N ALA A 672 2.86 29.25 3.60
CA ALA A 672 3.84 30.33 3.70
C ALA A 672 5.25 29.82 4.02
N SER A 673 5.36 28.79 4.87
CA SER A 673 6.64 28.14 5.18
C SER A 673 7.22 27.38 3.96
N PHE A 674 6.39 26.68 3.19
CA PHE A 674 6.79 26.08 1.91
C PHE A 674 7.34 27.14 0.93
N MET A 675 6.69 28.30 0.84
CA MET A 675 7.12 29.41 -0.02
C MET A 675 8.46 30.01 0.44
N VAL A 676 8.62 30.31 1.74
CA VAL A 676 9.85 30.91 2.28
C VAL A 676 11.05 29.97 2.14
N PHE A 677 10.91 28.69 2.49
CA PHE A 677 12.00 27.72 2.30
C PHE A 677 12.31 27.47 0.81
N GLY A 678 11.31 27.53 -0.06
CA GLY A 678 11.50 27.46 -1.52
C GLY A 678 12.24 28.67 -2.10
N LEU A 679 11.90 29.89 -1.67
CA LEU A 679 12.58 31.12 -2.10
C LEU A 679 14.04 31.16 -1.64
N ILE A 680 14.32 30.81 -0.38
CA ILE A 680 15.69 30.74 0.14
C ILE A 680 16.49 29.64 -0.58
N GLN A 681 15.89 28.48 -0.84
CA GLN A 681 16.52 27.41 -1.60
C GLN A 681 16.79 27.81 -3.06
N GLY A 682 15.88 28.54 -3.72
CA GLY A 682 16.09 29.11 -5.05
C GLY A 682 17.30 30.04 -5.09
N TYR A 683 17.46 30.90 -4.07
CA TYR A 683 18.65 31.73 -3.92
C TYR A 683 19.93 30.91 -3.69
N ILE A 684 19.90 29.88 -2.83
CA ILE A 684 21.03 28.95 -2.63
C ILE A 684 21.43 28.24 -3.93
N LEU A 685 20.47 27.83 -4.77
CA LEU A 685 20.75 27.22 -6.08
C LEU A 685 21.45 28.20 -7.02
N VAL A 686 21.06 29.48 -7.01
CA VAL A 686 21.69 30.54 -7.80
C VAL A 686 23.12 30.83 -7.31
N LEU A 687 23.33 30.94 -5.98
CA LEU A 687 24.67 31.05 -5.39
C LEU A 687 25.55 29.83 -5.72
N SER A 688 24.98 28.62 -5.68
CA SER A 688 25.68 27.38 -6.02
C SER A 688 26.08 27.35 -7.50
N GLY A 689 25.21 27.81 -8.40
CA GLY A 689 25.50 27.95 -9.83
C GLY A 689 26.63 28.95 -10.10
N TYR A 690 26.69 30.05 -9.35
CA TYR A 690 27.81 31.00 -9.41
C TYR A 690 29.14 30.35 -8.98
N LEU A 691 29.16 29.58 -7.88
CA LEU A 691 30.37 28.85 -7.45
C LEU A 691 30.84 27.82 -8.50
N VAL A 692 29.90 27.15 -9.18
CA VAL A 692 30.23 26.24 -10.28
C VAL A 692 30.84 26.98 -11.46
N ALA A 693 30.27 28.13 -11.85
CA ALA A 693 30.84 28.97 -12.91
C ALA A 693 32.26 29.45 -12.54
N GLN A 694 32.45 29.95 -11.31
CA GLN A 694 33.75 30.39 -10.80
C GLN A 694 34.79 29.25 -10.74
N ALA A 695 34.35 28.01 -10.45
CA ALA A 695 35.20 26.81 -10.52
C ALA A 695 35.63 26.46 -11.94
N PHE A 696 34.77 26.66 -12.95
CA PHE A 696 35.10 26.45 -14.37
C PHE A 696 35.97 27.56 -14.97
N SER A 697 35.99 28.77 -14.40
CA SER A 697 36.84 29.89 -14.85
C SER A 697 38.36 29.62 -14.77
N LYS A 698 38.79 28.53 -14.09
CA LYS A 698 40.18 28.05 -14.09
C LYS A 698 40.27 26.75 -14.90
N PRO A 699 41.17 26.62 -15.89
CA PRO A 699 41.24 25.43 -16.76
C PRO A 699 41.31 24.11 -15.98
N ILE A 700 40.47 23.13 -16.36
CA ILE A 700 40.35 21.84 -15.67
C ILE A 700 41.70 21.11 -15.63
N GLY A 701 42.52 21.22 -16.68
CA GLY A 701 43.87 20.64 -16.75
C GLY A 701 44.91 21.26 -15.80
N SER A 702 44.59 22.37 -15.13
CA SER A 702 45.38 22.90 -13.99
C SER A 702 44.78 22.57 -12.62
N GLN A 703 43.62 21.91 -12.58
CA GLN A 703 42.95 21.48 -11.34
C GLN A 703 42.99 19.95 -11.14
N ILE A 704 42.99 19.17 -12.22
CA ILE A 704 43.02 17.70 -12.22
C ILE A 704 44.20 17.21 -13.06
N SER A 705 45.05 16.35 -12.49
CA SER A 705 46.26 15.84 -13.15
C SER A 705 45.98 14.52 -13.88
N PHE A 706 45.88 14.57 -15.20
CA PHE A 706 45.64 13.39 -16.06
C PHE A 706 46.94 12.63 -16.43
N ARG A 707 48.09 12.92 -15.81
CA ARG A 707 49.40 12.35 -16.20
C ARG A 707 49.57 10.87 -15.85
N ASN A 708 49.12 10.45 -14.67
CA ASN A 708 49.32 9.10 -14.13
C ASN A 708 48.13 8.73 -13.24
N GLY A 709 47.81 7.43 -13.11
CA GLY A 709 46.70 6.98 -12.25
C GLY A 709 46.82 7.41 -10.79
N SER A 710 48.03 7.41 -10.21
CA SER A 710 48.28 7.92 -8.85
C SER A 710 48.11 9.44 -8.77
N ALA A 711 48.75 10.21 -9.65
CA ALA A 711 48.61 11.67 -9.68
C ALA A 711 47.16 12.15 -9.94
N PHE A 712 46.38 11.35 -10.68
CA PHE A 712 44.94 11.50 -10.80
C PHE A 712 44.25 11.26 -9.44
N MET A 713 44.46 10.09 -8.81
CA MET A 713 43.90 9.77 -7.49
C MET A 713 44.23 10.84 -6.43
N ASP A 714 45.45 11.35 -6.39
CA ASP A 714 45.86 12.41 -5.47
C ASP A 714 45.12 13.73 -5.77
N SER A 715 45.13 14.20 -7.03
CA SER A 715 44.39 15.44 -7.37
C SER A 715 42.86 15.30 -7.24
N PHE A 716 42.32 14.08 -7.30
CA PHE A 716 40.89 13.76 -7.21
C PHE A 716 40.41 13.59 -5.75
N PHE A 717 41.20 12.92 -4.89
CA PHE A 717 40.82 12.59 -3.50
C PHE A 717 41.56 13.39 -2.42
N SER A 718 42.84 13.73 -2.62
CA SER A 718 43.62 14.50 -1.63
C SER A 718 43.64 16.03 -1.92
N GLY A 719 43.44 16.41 -3.18
CA GLY A 719 43.47 17.77 -3.73
C GLY A 719 43.01 18.92 -2.81
N SER A 720 43.85 19.97 -2.74
CA SER A 720 43.66 21.17 -1.91
C SER A 720 42.73 22.23 -2.54
N SER A 721 42.39 22.11 -3.82
CA SER A 721 41.44 23.00 -4.49
C SER A 721 39.98 22.62 -4.18
N ALA A 722 39.31 23.40 -3.32
CA ALA A 722 37.90 23.22 -2.98
C ALA A 722 36.98 23.18 -4.22
N ALA A 723 37.30 23.96 -5.26
CA ALA A 723 36.61 23.98 -6.55
C ALA A 723 36.53 22.59 -7.22
N GLY A 724 37.63 21.83 -7.22
CA GLY A 724 37.66 20.47 -7.78
C GLY A 724 36.77 19.49 -7.03
N VAL A 725 36.74 19.57 -5.69
CA VAL A 725 35.86 18.75 -4.85
C VAL A 725 34.38 19.05 -5.13
N ILE A 726 34.03 20.33 -5.21
CA ILE A 726 32.66 20.79 -5.55
C ILE A 726 32.25 20.30 -6.93
N LEU A 727 33.13 20.45 -7.94
CA LEU A 727 32.88 19.99 -9.31
C LEU A 727 32.64 18.47 -9.38
N ILE A 728 33.53 17.68 -8.78
CA ILE A 728 33.41 16.21 -8.75
C ILE A 728 32.12 15.79 -8.03
N ALA A 729 31.80 16.40 -6.88
CA ALA A 729 30.60 16.07 -6.13
C ALA A 729 29.32 16.40 -6.91
N LEU A 730 29.23 17.55 -7.57
CA LEU A 730 28.04 17.94 -8.34
C LEU A 730 27.85 17.08 -9.59
N ILE A 731 28.92 16.73 -10.31
CA ILE A 731 28.87 15.76 -11.41
C ILE A 731 28.45 14.37 -10.89
N THR A 732 28.96 13.95 -9.74
CA THR A 732 28.63 12.63 -9.15
C THR A 732 27.19 12.58 -8.60
N ILE A 733 26.67 13.68 -8.06
CA ILE A 733 25.32 13.71 -7.46
C ILE A 733 24.25 13.94 -8.52
N TYR A 734 24.38 14.94 -9.38
CA TYR A 734 23.36 15.28 -10.37
C TYR A 734 23.62 14.64 -11.75
N GLY A 735 24.88 14.53 -12.17
CA GLY A 735 25.24 13.89 -13.44
C GLY A 735 24.92 12.39 -13.46
N LEU A 736 25.12 11.67 -12.35
CA LEU A 736 24.71 10.27 -12.24
C LEU A 736 23.19 10.08 -12.25
N TYR A 737 22.40 11.06 -11.77
CA TYR A 737 20.93 10.99 -11.89
C TYR A 737 20.51 11.10 -13.36
N PHE A 738 21.03 12.08 -14.11
CA PHE A 738 20.79 12.17 -15.56
C PHE A 738 21.24 10.89 -16.29
N LEU A 739 22.47 10.43 -16.05
CA LEU A 739 23.04 9.24 -16.69
C LEU A 739 22.23 7.97 -16.38
N ALA A 740 21.83 7.76 -15.12
CA ALA A 740 21.00 6.63 -14.74
C ALA A 740 19.62 6.69 -15.40
N SER A 741 18.97 7.85 -15.44
CA SER A 741 17.65 8.01 -16.06
C SER A 741 17.67 7.84 -17.58
N PHE A 742 18.75 8.25 -18.26
CA PHE A 742 18.98 7.91 -19.67
C PHE A 742 19.24 6.41 -19.89
N LEU A 743 20.12 5.79 -19.10
CA LEU A 743 20.38 4.34 -19.17
C LEU A 743 19.15 3.49 -18.78
N TYR A 744 18.25 4.04 -17.96
CA TYR A 744 16.96 3.43 -17.64
C TYR A 744 15.91 3.63 -18.75
N LEU A 745 16.19 4.45 -19.78
CA LEU A 745 15.26 4.80 -20.86
C LEU A 745 14.00 5.55 -20.39
N ASP A 746 14.10 6.36 -19.33
CA ASP A 746 13.04 7.25 -18.86
C ASP A 746 13.62 8.57 -18.30
N PRO A 747 14.15 9.47 -19.16
CA PRO A 747 14.82 10.69 -18.71
C PRO A 747 13.87 11.84 -18.35
N TRP A 748 12.58 11.75 -18.66
CA TRP A 748 11.67 12.92 -18.70
C TRP A 748 11.51 13.65 -17.36
N HIS A 749 11.50 12.90 -16.26
CA HIS A 749 11.41 13.46 -14.91
C HIS A 749 12.60 14.37 -14.55
N MET A 750 13.76 14.22 -15.20
CA MET A 750 14.91 15.10 -15.03
C MET A 750 14.69 16.50 -15.62
N PHE A 751 13.70 16.67 -16.51
CA PHE A 751 13.36 17.94 -17.14
C PHE A 751 12.14 18.60 -16.48
N HIS A 752 11.05 17.83 -16.26
CA HIS A 752 9.78 18.40 -15.77
C HIS A 752 9.57 18.32 -14.26
N SER A 753 10.31 17.47 -13.55
CA SER A 753 10.10 17.20 -12.11
C SER A 753 11.29 17.61 -11.25
N PHE A 754 12.52 17.40 -11.73
CA PHE A 754 13.76 17.75 -11.03
C PHE A 754 13.91 19.24 -10.63
N PRO A 755 13.52 20.24 -11.45
CA PRO A 755 13.62 21.64 -11.03
C PRO A 755 12.79 21.97 -9.79
N TYR A 756 11.57 21.42 -9.69
CA TYR A 756 10.73 21.54 -8.50
C TYR A 756 11.35 20.82 -7.30
N TYR A 757 12.00 19.66 -7.52
CA TYR A 757 12.66 18.90 -6.45
C TYR A 757 13.81 19.71 -5.84
N LEU A 758 14.69 20.27 -6.67
CA LEU A 758 15.79 21.12 -6.21
C LEU A 758 15.29 22.32 -5.39
N LEU A 759 14.18 22.94 -5.81
CA LEU A 759 13.58 24.11 -5.17
C LEU A 759 12.91 23.79 -3.82
N LEU A 760 12.29 22.62 -3.67
CA LEU A 760 11.56 22.24 -2.44
C LEU A 760 12.34 21.29 -1.51
N MET A 761 13.59 20.95 -1.85
CA MET A 761 14.43 20.04 -1.06
C MET A 761 14.67 20.52 0.38
N SER A 762 14.80 21.84 0.60
CA SER A 762 14.91 22.47 1.92
C SER A 762 13.67 22.20 2.78
N THR A 763 12.49 22.32 2.17
CA THR A 763 11.18 22.12 2.81
C THR A 763 10.98 20.69 3.31
N TYR A 764 11.55 19.70 2.62
CA TYR A 764 11.48 18.30 3.05
C TYR A 764 12.14 18.07 4.41
N ILE A 765 13.24 18.76 4.69
CA ILE A 765 13.99 18.60 5.94
C ILE A 765 13.44 19.55 7.01
N ASN A 766 13.24 20.84 6.67
CA ASN A 766 12.81 21.84 7.63
C ASN A 766 11.34 21.69 8.06
N ILE A 767 10.43 21.24 7.17
CA ILE A 767 9.02 21.03 7.51
C ILE A 767 8.73 19.55 7.77
N LEU A 768 8.96 18.66 6.79
CA LEU A 768 8.44 17.29 6.90
C LEU A 768 9.15 16.48 7.98
N MET A 769 10.49 16.55 8.05
CA MET A 769 11.25 15.86 9.10
C MET A 769 11.01 16.45 10.49
N VAL A 770 11.02 17.78 10.64
CA VAL A 770 10.65 18.43 11.91
C VAL A 770 9.25 18.01 12.34
N TYR A 771 8.26 18.04 11.45
CA TYR A 771 6.91 17.60 11.76
C TYR A 771 6.83 16.12 12.15
N ALA A 772 7.52 15.24 11.42
CA ALA A 772 7.52 13.81 11.64
C ALA A 772 8.10 13.42 13.02
N PHE A 773 9.30 13.93 13.35
CA PHE A 773 9.96 13.65 14.64
C PHE A 773 9.16 14.24 15.82
N ASN A 774 8.65 15.47 15.69
CA ASN A 774 7.77 16.07 16.71
C ASN A 774 6.41 15.35 16.83
N ASN A 775 6.02 14.51 15.88
CA ASN A 775 4.78 13.73 15.94
C ASN A 775 5.01 12.23 16.12
N TRP A 776 6.16 11.80 16.64
CA TRP A 776 6.46 10.38 16.93
C TRP A 776 5.46 9.67 17.88
N HIS A 777 4.81 10.43 18.77
CA HIS A 777 3.72 9.94 19.62
C HIS A 777 2.42 9.59 18.88
N ASP A 778 2.19 10.20 17.71
CA ASP A 778 1.01 9.95 16.88
C ASP A 778 1.31 8.75 15.98
N VAL A 779 0.63 7.64 16.26
CA VAL A 779 0.61 6.42 15.44
C VAL A 779 -0.75 6.20 14.76
N SER A 780 -1.59 7.23 14.70
CA SER A 780 -2.85 7.18 13.97
C SER A 780 -2.60 7.06 12.47
N TRP A 781 -3.43 6.25 11.80
CA TRP A 781 -3.38 6.10 10.35
C TRP A 781 -3.92 7.32 9.58
N GLY A 782 -4.54 8.29 10.26
CA GLY A 782 -4.98 9.57 9.69
C GLY A 782 -6.31 9.55 8.90
N THR A 783 -7.07 8.46 9.04
CA THR A 783 -8.35 8.19 8.37
C THR A 783 -9.51 9.02 8.95
N LYS A 784 -10.57 9.26 8.17
CA LYS A 784 -11.77 9.99 8.62
C LYS A 784 -12.71 9.12 9.48
N GLY A 785 -12.98 9.57 10.71
CA GLY A 785 -14.09 9.11 11.56
C GLY A 785 -13.97 7.69 12.13
N SER A 786 -14.40 7.53 13.39
CA SER A 786 -14.46 6.26 14.12
C SER A 786 -15.89 5.93 14.53
N ASP A 787 -16.34 4.76 14.09
CA ASP A 787 -17.19 3.79 14.76
C ASP A 787 -18.41 4.28 15.57
N LYS A 788 -19.60 4.27 14.93
CA LYS A 788 -20.90 4.04 15.58
C LYS A 788 -21.69 3.04 14.74
N ALA A 789 -22.30 2.03 15.38
CA ALA A 789 -22.96 0.92 14.69
C ALA A 789 -24.41 0.74 15.16
N GLU A 790 -25.37 0.93 14.25
CA GLU A 790 -26.81 0.69 14.49
C GLU A 790 -27.41 -0.39 13.56
N ALA A 791 -28.73 -0.57 13.61
CA ALA A 791 -29.33 -1.91 13.59
C ALA A 791 -29.59 -2.53 12.21
N LEU A 792 -28.95 -3.69 11.98
CA LEU A 792 -29.22 -4.64 10.90
C LEU A 792 -30.04 -5.86 11.42
N PRO A 793 -30.80 -6.57 10.56
CA PRO A 793 -31.64 -7.70 10.99
C PRO A 793 -30.87 -8.98 11.31
N SER A 794 -31.39 -9.76 12.27
CA SER A 794 -30.82 -11.04 12.75
C SER A 794 -31.44 -12.27 12.10
N ALA A 795 -30.67 -13.36 11.97
CA ALA A 795 -31.14 -14.62 11.39
C ALA A 795 -31.58 -15.61 12.49
N ASN A 796 -32.88 -15.61 12.80
CA ASN A 796 -33.43 -16.46 13.86
C ASN A 796 -33.50 -17.94 13.44
N VAL A 797 -32.92 -18.81 14.27
CA VAL A 797 -32.87 -20.27 14.07
C VAL A 797 -34.05 -20.96 14.76
N THR A 798 -34.63 -21.99 14.13
CA THR A 798 -35.55 -22.91 14.81
C THR A 798 -34.99 -24.33 14.84
N LYS A 799 -34.95 -24.94 16.03
CA LYS A 799 -34.51 -26.34 16.21
C LYS A 799 -35.73 -27.27 16.15
N LYS A 800 -35.59 -28.39 15.42
CA LYS A 800 -36.54 -29.52 15.48
C LYS A 800 -35.83 -30.80 15.91
N SER A 801 -36.61 -31.77 16.33
CA SER A 801 -36.21 -32.96 17.10
C SER A 801 -35.50 -34.05 16.28
N ASN A 802 -34.48 -33.68 15.49
CA ASN A 802 -33.66 -34.63 14.72
C ASN A 802 -32.30 -34.02 14.29
N ASP A 803 -31.66 -33.26 15.19
CA ASP A 803 -30.31 -32.63 15.09
C ASP A 803 -29.97 -31.74 13.87
N GLU A 804 -30.87 -31.54 12.90
CA GLU A 804 -30.63 -30.59 11.79
C GLU A 804 -30.97 -29.14 12.16
N VAL A 805 -30.01 -28.23 11.95
CA VAL A 805 -30.17 -26.79 12.16
C VAL A 805 -30.52 -26.09 10.84
N VAL A 806 -31.63 -25.37 10.82
CA VAL A 806 -32.24 -24.79 9.62
C VAL A 806 -32.65 -23.34 9.86
N VAL A 807 -32.39 -22.47 8.87
CA VAL A 807 -32.85 -21.08 8.81
C VAL A 807 -34.05 -20.97 7.85
N GLU A 808 -35.07 -20.18 8.21
CA GLU A 808 -36.23 -19.88 7.36
C GLU A 808 -36.12 -18.44 6.80
N GLU A 809 -36.10 -18.27 5.47
CA GLU A 809 -35.92 -16.97 4.79
C GLU A 809 -37.15 -16.59 3.94
N ILE A 810 -37.66 -15.38 4.12
CA ILE A 810 -39.02 -14.90 3.78
C ILE A 810 -39.08 -14.20 2.40
N GLU A 811 -39.99 -14.60 1.49
CA GLU A 811 -40.11 -14.14 0.07
C GLU A 811 -41.16 -13.03 -0.21
N TYR A 812 -40.68 -11.81 -0.49
CA TYR A 812 -41.37 -10.53 -0.80
C TYR A 812 -42.48 -10.57 -1.91
N GLU A 813 -43.79 -10.53 -1.58
CA GLU A 813 -44.86 -10.07 -2.49
C GLU A 813 -45.20 -8.57 -2.32
N GLN A 814 -45.77 -7.95 -3.37
CA GLN A 814 -45.54 -6.54 -3.69
C GLN A 814 -46.54 -5.49 -3.14
N GLU A 815 -47.71 -5.87 -2.61
CA GLU A 815 -48.73 -4.90 -2.13
C GLU A 815 -48.64 -4.61 -0.61
N ASP A 816 -48.03 -5.51 0.16
CA ASP A 816 -47.70 -5.30 1.59
C ASP A 816 -46.33 -4.59 1.75
N ILE A 817 -45.63 -4.39 0.61
CA ILE A 817 -44.74 -3.24 0.37
C ILE A 817 -45.54 -1.93 0.48
N ASP A 818 -46.83 -1.97 0.84
CA ASP A 818 -47.56 -0.80 1.22
C ASP A 818 -48.56 -1.02 2.40
N SER A 819 -48.09 -1.02 3.67
CA SER A 819 -48.97 -0.97 4.89
C SER A 819 -48.44 -0.26 6.19
N LYS A 820 -47.35 0.53 6.10
CA LYS A 820 -46.37 0.97 7.14
C LYS A 820 -45.52 2.28 6.86
N PHE A 821 -45.44 2.90 5.66
CA PHE A 821 -44.67 4.16 5.36
C PHE A 821 -45.22 5.44 6.02
N GLU A 822 -46.49 5.77 5.76
CA GLU A 822 -47.22 6.95 6.24
C GLU A 822 -47.13 7.17 7.76
N SER A 823 -47.01 6.11 8.58
CA SER A 823 -46.84 6.23 10.04
C SER A 823 -45.43 6.65 10.46
N THR A 824 -44.40 6.33 9.68
CA THR A 824 -42.99 6.65 9.97
C THR A 824 -42.73 8.16 9.85
N VAL A 825 -43.42 8.83 8.92
CA VAL A 825 -43.36 10.28 8.68
C VAL A 825 -43.64 11.10 9.96
N ARG A 826 -44.50 10.62 10.86
CA ARG A 826 -44.83 11.33 12.11
C ARG A 826 -43.73 11.35 13.17
N ARG A 827 -42.66 10.57 13.03
CA ARG A 827 -41.56 10.53 14.00
C ARG A 827 -40.36 11.40 13.60
N ALA A 828 -40.32 11.89 12.36
CA ALA A 828 -39.21 12.67 11.79
C ALA A 828 -39.21 14.17 12.16
N LEU A 829 -39.79 14.55 13.31
CA LEU A 829 -40.04 15.95 13.71
C LEU A 829 -39.51 16.29 15.11
N ALA A 830 -38.34 15.77 15.47
CA ALA A 830 -37.59 16.17 16.66
C ALA A 830 -36.11 16.45 16.29
N PRO A 831 -35.55 17.64 16.61
CA PRO A 831 -34.18 17.99 16.25
C PRO A 831 -33.14 17.32 17.15
N PHE A 832 -32.03 16.87 16.54
CA PHE A 832 -30.87 16.30 17.23
C PHE A 832 -29.94 17.39 17.80
N LYS A 833 -28.98 16.99 18.65
CA LYS A 833 -28.08 17.88 19.39
C LYS A 833 -26.70 17.21 19.53
N GLU A 834 -25.63 17.94 19.22
CA GLU A 834 -24.26 17.42 19.29
C GLU A 834 -23.81 17.18 20.74
N GLU A 835 -23.01 16.13 20.95
CA GLU A 835 -22.23 15.87 22.16
C GLU A 835 -20.74 15.79 21.79
N GLU A 836 -19.87 16.43 22.57
CA GLU A 836 -18.41 16.34 22.39
C GLU A 836 -17.87 15.04 23.00
N GLU A 837 -17.05 14.28 22.26
CA GLU A 837 -16.45 13.05 22.78
C GLU A 837 -15.30 13.34 23.78
N LEU A 838 -15.45 12.83 25.01
CA LEU A 838 -14.43 12.92 26.05
C LEU A 838 -13.29 11.91 25.81
N GLU A 839 -12.15 12.38 25.29
CA GLU A 839 -10.91 11.58 25.16
C GLU A 839 -10.46 11.00 26.52
N LYS A 840 -10.41 9.66 26.63
CA LYS A 840 -9.90 8.97 27.83
C LYS A 840 -8.37 8.95 27.84
N LYS A 841 -7.78 9.81 28.67
CA LYS A 841 -6.34 9.78 29.00
C LYS A 841 -5.96 8.63 29.93
N ASP A 842 -4.86 7.95 29.59
CA ASP A 842 -3.84 7.51 30.56
C ASP A 842 -2.52 7.15 29.83
N VAL A 843 -2.61 6.36 28.74
CA VAL A 843 -1.44 5.83 28.01
C VAL A 843 -0.67 6.90 27.21
N GLU A 844 -1.35 7.96 26.78
CA GLU A 844 -0.78 8.99 25.89
C GLU A 844 0.45 9.70 26.44
N ASP A 845 0.47 10.03 27.73
CA ASP A 845 1.47 10.94 28.27
C ASP A 845 2.84 10.25 28.40
N SER A 846 2.87 8.90 28.46
CA SER A 846 4.07 8.08 28.26
C SER A 846 4.64 8.23 26.84
N TYR A 847 3.78 8.20 25.81
CA TYR A 847 4.21 8.35 24.40
C TYR A 847 4.66 9.79 24.10
N LYS A 848 4.01 10.80 24.69
CA LYS A 848 4.44 12.20 24.65
C LYS A 848 5.80 12.39 25.35
N SER A 849 6.06 11.67 26.43
CA SER A 849 7.35 11.65 27.13
C SER A 849 8.47 11.04 26.27
N PHE A 850 8.25 9.84 25.70
CA PHE A 850 9.22 9.22 24.77
C PHE A 850 9.51 10.11 23.56
N ARG A 851 8.47 10.69 22.92
CA ARG A 851 8.62 11.69 21.86
C ARG A 851 9.50 12.84 22.33
N THR A 852 9.24 13.40 23.51
CA THR A 852 10.02 14.53 24.04
C THR A 852 11.49 14.13 24.19
N GLY A 853 11.80 12.96 24.77
CA GLY A 853 13.17 12.45 24.86
C GLY A 853 13.85 12.23 23.50
N LEU A 854 13.14 11.69 22.51
CA LEU A 854 13.63 11.50 21.15
C LEU A 854 13.91 12.83 20.44
N VAL A 855 12.96 13.77 20.50
CA VAL A 855 13.08 15.10 19.89
C VAL A 855 14.19 15.91 20.56
N VAL A 856 14.30 15.88 21.89
CA VAL A 856 15.41 16.48 22.64
C VAL A 856 16.74 15.90 22.17
N SER A 857 16.87 14.57 22.10
CA SER A 857 18.11 13.92 21.65
C SER A 857 18.48 14.28 20.21
N TRP A 858 17.50 14.29 19.30
CA TRP A 858 17.68 14.64 17.89
C TRP A 858 18.02 16.13 17.69
N LEU A 859 17.29 17.03 18.36
CA LEU A 859 17.47 18.47 18.28
C LEU A 859 18.82 18.90 18.89
N PHE A 860 19.14 18.46 20.11
CA PHE A 860 20.41 18.83 20.74
C PHE A 860 21.62 18.21 20.05
N SER A 861 21.53 17.00 19.48
CA SER A 861 22.65 16.45 18.67
C SER A 861 22.84 17.21 17.34
N ASN A 862 21.76 17.70 16.71
CA ASN A 862 21.87 18.59 15.55
C ASN A 862 22.42 19.98 15.94
N ILE A 863 21.95 20.60 17.02
CA ILE A 863 22.47 21.88 17.54
C ILE A 863 23.95 21.74 17.92
N PHE A 864 24.33 20.66 18.60
CA PHE A 864 25.71 20.39 18.98
C PHE A 864 26.62 20.28 17.75
N LEU A 865 26.18 19.59 16.68
CA LEU A 865 26.91 19.53 15.42
C LEU A 865 27.09 20.93 14.80
N VAL A 866 26.03 21.75 14.75
CA VAL A 866 26.15 23.15 14.28
C VAL A 866 27.18 23.93 15.10
N VAL A 867 27.05 23.90 16.43
CA VAL A 867 27.88 24.66 17.37
C VAL A 867 29.35 24.24 17.32
N VAL A 868 29.65 22.94 17.26
CA VAL A 868 31.03 22.43 17.13
C VAL A 868 31.65 22.84 15.79
N ILE A 869 30.89 22.90 14.71
CA ILE A 869 31.40 23.37 13.42
C ILE A 869 31.64 24.88 13.42
N THR A 870 30.73 25.70 13.96
CA THR A 870 30.77 27.17 13.80
C THR A 870 31.46 27.95 14.93
N SER A 871 31.65 27.41 16.13
CA SER A 871 32.14 28.19 17.29
C SER A 871 33.62 27.99 17.59
N ASP A 872 34.45 29.02 17.44
CA ASP A 872 35.91 28.95 17.71
C ASP A 872 36.25 28.57 19.18
N ASN A 873 35.33 28.75 20.12
CA ASN A 873 35.51 28.43 21.54
C ASN A 873 35.87 26.96 21.84
N PHE A 874 35.68 26.05 20.88
CA PHE A 874 36.04 24.62 21.00
C PHE A 874 37.53 24.32 20.79
N ASP A 875 38.34 25.28 20.32
CA ASP A 875 39.79 25.08 20.18
C ASP A 875 40.45 24.83 21.54
N THR A 876 39.95 25.48 22.60
CA THR A 876 40.32 25.27 24.02
C THR A 876 40.06 23.85 24.53
N PHE A 877 39.13 23.11 23.91
CA PHE A 877 38.75 21.74 24.30
C PHE A 877 39.53 20.65 23.54
N GLY A 878 40.65 21.01 22.89
CA GLY A 878 41.51 20.04 22.18
C GLY A 878 41.00 19.61 20.81
N ILE A 879 39.90 20.20 20.32
CA ILE A 879 39.38 19.98 18.95
C ILE A 879 40.23 20.74 17.91
N GLY A 880 40.96 21.76 18.35
CA GLY A 880 42.31 22.06 17.84
C GLY A 880 42.47 22.63 16.43
N LYS A 881 41.41 23.15 15.81
CA LYS A 881 41.44 23.84 14.50
C LYS A 881 40.28 24.83 14.43
N SER A 882 40.53 26.05 13.96
CA SER A 882 39.53 27.12 13.87
C SER A 882 38.24 26.73 13.16
N SER A 883 37.14 27.44 13.46
CA SER A 883 35.80 27.23 12.88
C SER A 883 35.82 27.20 11.35
N SER A 884 36.59 28.09 10.72
CA SER A 884 36.80 28.14 9.26
C SER A 884 37.35 26.83 8.70
N VAL A 885 38.35 26.24 9.36
CA VAL A 885 38.98 24.97 8.95
C VAL A 885 38.06 23.79 9.25
N ARG A 886 37.33 23.78 10.38
CA ARG A 886 36.36 22.71 10.68
C ARG A 886 35.19 22.72 9.70
N THR A 887 34.68 23.91 9.36
CA THR A 887 33.61 24.12 8.38
C THR A 887 34.00 23.63 6.99
N ALA A 888 35.19 23.99 6.51
CA ALA A 888 35.70 23.52 5.22
C ALA A 888 35.87 21.99 5.19
N ASN A 889 36.38 21.38 6.26
CA ASN A 889 36.54 19.93 6.35
C ASN A 889 35.20 19.18 6.45
N PHE A 890 34.23 19.72 7.21
CA PHE A 890 32.87 19.16 7.28
C PHE A 890 32.18 19.19 5.91
N PHE A 891 32.30 20.29 5.17
CA PHE A 891 31.73 20.37 3.82
C PHE A 891 32.44 19.42 2.83
N LYS A 892 33.78 19.32 2.87
CA LYS A 892 34.55 18.34 2.07
C LYS A 892 34.15 16.89 2.40
N PHE A 893 33.92 16.57 3.67
CA PHE A 893 33.38 15.27 4.10
C PHE A 893 31.96 15.02 3.58
N LEU A 894 31.04 15.98 3.76
CA LEU A 894 29.64 15.87 3.34
C LEU A 894 29.54 15.61 1.83
N LEU A 895 30.31 16.34 1.02
CA LEU A 895 30.38 16.17 -0.43
C LEU A 895 30.91 14.79 -0.82
N TYR A 896 32.05 14.35 -0.28
CA TYR A 896 32.62 13.04 -0.62
C TYR A 896 31.74 11.86 -0.16
N ALA A 897 31.15 11.93 1.03
CA ALA A 897 30.28 10.87 1.53
C ALA A 897 28.98 10.78 0.72
N THR A 898 28.40 11.92 0.32
CA THR A 898 27.23 11.94 -0.58
C THR A 898 27.60 11.39 -1.96
N ALA A 899 28.75 11.79 -2.52
CA ALA A 899 29.25 11.25 -3.79
C ALA A 899 29.49 9.73 -3.73
N LEU A 900 30.05 9.21 -2.63
CA LEU A 900 30.26 7.78 -2.40
C LEU A 900 28.92 7.02 -2.32
N LEU A 901 27.93 7.54 -1.61
CA LEU A 901 26.58 6.93 -1.56
C LEU A 901 25.91 6.92 -2.94
N SER A 902 26.05 7.99 -3.73
CA SER A 902 25.56 8.05 -5.12
C SER A 902 26.30 7.07 -6.04
N LEU A 903 27.61 6.89 -5.88
CA LEU A 903 28.38 5.88 -6.63
C LEU A 903 27.94 4.45 -6.28
N VAL A 904 27.73 4.14 -4.99
CA VAL A 904 27.20 2.83 -4.57
C VAL A 904 25.85 2.55 -5.21
N ARG A 905 24.92 3.52 -5.17
CA ARG A 905 23.62 3.44 -5.87
C ARG A 905 23.80 3.19 -7.37
N PHE A 906 24.67 3.94 -8.04
CA PHE A 906 24.88 3.85 -9.46
C PHE A 906 25.51 2.51 -9.90
N PHE A 907 26.51 1.99 -9.18
CA PHE A 907 27.08 0.67 -9.47
C PHE A 907 26.07 -0.47 -9.24
N GLY A 908 25.24 -0.38 -8.20
CA GLY A 908 24.11 -1.32 -8.00
C GLY A 908 23.09 -1.24 -9.14
N PHE A 909 22.73 -0.03 -9.58
CA PHE A 909 21.88 0.16 -10.76
C PHE A 909 22.48 -0.44 -12.04
N LEU A 910 23.77 -0.23 -12.32
CA LEU A 910 24.46 -0.81 -13.48
C LEU A 910 24.45 -2.34 -13.44
N TRP A 911 24.72 -2.94 -12.28
CA TRP A 911 24.65 -4.40 -12.10
C TRP A 911 23.22 -4.93 -12.31
N PHE A 912 22.21 -4.27 -11.75
CA PHE A 912 20.81 -4.63 -11.96
C PHE A 912 20.41 -4.56 -13.44
N LEU A 913 20.79 -3.48 -14.14
CA LEU A 913 20.47 -3.29 -15.55
C LEU A 913 21.17 -4.35 -16.42
N GLY A 914 22.45 -4.63 -16.15
CA GLY A 914 23.21 -5.70 -16.82
C GLY A 914 22.61 -7.09 -16.57
N LYS A 915 22.35 -7.44 -15.30
CA LYS A 915 21.69 -8.71 -14.92
C LYS A 915 20.34 -8.85 -15.60
N THR A 916 19.50 -7.81 -15.57
CA THR A 916 18.16 -7.83 -16.17
C THR A 916 18.24 -7.94 -17.70
N GLY A 917 19.18 -7.23 -18.34
CA GLY A 917 19.43 -7.32 -19.78
C GLY A 917 19.85 -8.72 -20.22
N ILE A 918 20.79 -9.35 -19.50
CA ILE A 918 21.23 -10.73 -19.76
C ILE A 918 20.09 -11.72 -19.51
N MET A 919 19.40 -11.62 -18.37
CA MET A 919 18.27 -12.50 -18.03
C MET A 919 17.12 -12.37 -19.03
N CYS A 920 16.94 -11.21 -19.67
CA CYS A 920 15.94 -11.01 -20.74
C CYS A 920 16.14 -11.96 -21.94
N CYS A 921 17.37 -12.46 -22.17
CA CYS A 921 17.70 -13.42 -23.22
C CYS A 921 17.53 -14.90 -22.80
N PHE A 922 17.57 -15.21 -21.49
CA PHE A 922 17.54 -16.58 -20.97
C PHE A 922 16.27 -16.94 -20.18
N ALA A 923 15.47 -15.95 -19.77
CA ALA A 923 14.22 -16.16 -19.08
C ALA A 923 13.19 -16.86 -19.97
N ARG A 924 12.45 -17.81 -19.39
CA ARG A 924 11.26 -18.43 -19.98
C ARG A 924 10.16 -17.37 -20.04
N ARG A 925 9.59 -17.18 -21.22
CA ARG A 925 8.46 -16.31 -21.55
C ARG A 925 7.31 -17.14 -22.10
#